data_AF-M2N6K3-F1
#
_entry.id   AF-M2N6K3-F1
#
_cell.length_a   1.000
_cell.length_b   1.000
_cell.length_c   1.000
_cell.angle_alpha   90.00
_cell.angle_beta   90.00
_cell.angle_gamma   90.00
#
_symmetry.space_group_name_H-M   'P 1'
#
loop_
_entity.id
_entity.type
_entity.pdbx_description
1 polymer ?
#
loop_
_entity_poly.entity_id
_entity_poly.type
_entity_poly.pdbx_seq_one_letter_code
_entity_poly.pdbx_strand_id
1 'polypeptide(L)'
;MADTVLGKHQLERALYEEKKAVSSGRLKEENPLDTSADFRRFCEACRRGDLRVCQEQISKGININSRDEFDYTPLILASLCGHYEVAQMLLEQGALCERDTFQGERCLYNALNDRIRNLLLSYDYSKATDALQPLAAHITSLLTRDSPKTADIAVHTGEATLDLHKFVLSARSPFFAHKLAAAPETTSWRLASNVHPRSFETCIRYLYLGDVGADLGDGEEEQGVLKGIEKMSRQLEIPELFENILHPGDRRQARQRRTEELEKGRDQMARWFQRNVLKHKVEVAREKANDVKWDRDNSIFADVLLRADEEDDEAEEDVSAVQPLEPAERVRRTDGPLNGIPIGPSSQQAARSPSRRRNPKRSVLYPCHRAMLLRSEVFATMFASPFREGQEGKHLHIVPVDCAPDVLEVILTFLYTEKADFSLGLALDVLQAADMLFIEKLKQRAALLISTLGNGSASVVESENPRGETDLEDLINIYDVIRASWDTRVHRLEEFGARYIAYRLERYIDEPQFKELVQESASRIKARQETDTVELIDDIRYYLSDRFRLRFEDTGLDEMMDESNDGAVSATTENGKDSGAKAGHDDEGYSGSPPEAVGDGLAPDLEHLETQGVVRTLDGEIAGDEFAQDAINYQILLGKIERLMENLGLDG
;
A
#
# COMPACT_ATOMS: atom_id res chain seq x y z
N MET A 1 8.85 32.74 -19.21
CA MET A 1 10.11 33.41 -19.66
C MET A 1 10.36 33.00 -21.10
N ALA A 2 11.21 33.70 -21.85
CA ALA A 2 11.48 33.32 -23.25
C ALA A 2 12.32 32.04 -23.31
N ASP A 3 11.97 31.12 -24.22
CA ASP A 3 12.80 29.93 -24.48
C ASP A 3 14.12 30.35 -25.12
N THR A 4 15.19 30.22 -24.34
CA THR A 4 16.54 30.55 -24.79
C THR A 4 17.11 29.35 -25.51
N VAL A 5 16.65 29.11 -26.74
CA VAL A 5 17.08 27.96 -27.57
C VAL A 5 18.60 27.95 -27.69
N LEU A 6 19.24 27.04 -26.96
CA LEU A 6 20.69 26.94 -26.86
C LEU A 6 21.27 26.48 -28.20
N GLY A 7 22.31 27.16 -28.67
CA GLY A 7 23.05 26.74 -29.86
C GLY A 7 23.74 25.40 -29.64
N LYS A 8 23.92 24.60 -30.70
CA LYS A 8 24.51 23.25 -30.63
C LYS A 8 25.78 23.18 -29.77
N HIS A 9 26.72 24.11 -29.94
CA HIS A 9 27.97 24.13 -29.17
C HIS A 9 27.80 24.52 -27.69
N GLN A 10 26.72 25.22 -27.33
CA GLN A 10 26.36 25.48 -25.94
C GLN A 10 25.75 24.23 -25.30
N LEU A 11 24.92 23.48 -26.04
CA LEU A 11 24.39 22.17 -25.61
C LEU A 11 25.51 21.13 -25.45
N GLU A 12 26.40 20.99 -26.44
CA GLU A 12 27.56 20.09 -26.39
C GLU A 12 28.47 20.40 -25.18
N ARG A 13 28.66 21.69 -24.88
CA ARG A 13 29.43 22.14 -23.72
C ARG A 13 28.70 21.85 -22.40
N ALA A 14 27.41 22.16 -22.31
CA ALA A 14 26.61 21.89 -21.12
C ALA A 14 26.58 20.38 -20.79
N LEU A 15 26.35 19.53 -21.79
CA LEU A 15 26.39 18.07 -21.65
C LEU A 15 27.78 17.55 -21.24
N TYR A 16 28.87 18.20 -21.66
CA TYR A 16 30.22 17.85 -21.22
C TYR A 16 30.48 18.27 -19.77
N GLU A 17 30.06 19.48 -19.38
CA GLU A 17 30.18 19.99 -18.01
C GLU A 17 29.27 19.19 -17.03
N GLU A 18 28.08 18.78 -17.48
CA GLU A 18 27.18 17.87 -16.76
C GLU A 18 27.80 16.47 -16.60
N LYS A 19 28.26 15.83 -17.68
CA LYS A 19 28.90 14.50 -17.59
C LYS A 19 30.15 14.53 -16.70
N LYS A 20 30.86 15.66 -16.65
CA LYS A 20 31.98 15.88 -15.72
C LYS A 20 31.51 16.06 -14.27
N ALA A 21 30.37 16.71 -14.02
CA ALA A 21 29.77 16.83 -12.69
C ALA A 21 29.23 15.48 -12.19
N VAL A 22 28.61 14.67 -13.05
CA VAL A 22 28.14 13.31 -12.74
C VAL A 22 29.32 12.38 -12.44
N SER A 23 30.32 12.32 -13.32
CA SER A 23 31.52 11.48 -13.12
C SER A 23 32.44 11.92 -11.96
N SER A 24 32.21 13.11 -11.38
CA SER A 24 32.85 13.55 -10.13
C SER A 24 31.93 13.45 -8.90
N GLY A 25 30.74 12.85 -9.03
CA GLY A 25 29.76 12.66 -7.95
C GLY A 25 29.05 13.95 -7.48
N ARG A 26 29.27 15.08 -8.15
CA ARG A 26 28.66 16.38 -7.82
C ARG A 26 27.20 16.50 -8.31
N LEU A 27 26.81 15.68 -9.28
CA LEU A 27 25.43 15.48 -9.71
C LEU A 27 25.11 13.98 -9.68
N LYS A 28 23.93 13.63 -9.20
CA LYS A 28 23.34 12.31 -9.46
C LYS A 28 22.94 12.23 -10.94
N GLU A 29 23.23 11.10 -11.58
CA GLU A 29 22.63 10.74 -12.84
C GLU A 29 21.14 10.46 -12.59
N GLU A 30 20.23 11.03 -13.39
CA GLU A 30 18.78 10.83 -13.19
C GLU A 30 18.36 9.40 -13.58
N ASN A 31 19.05 8.82 -14.56
CA ASN A 31 18.91 7.43 -14.98
C ASN A 31 20.28 6.75 -15.03
N PRO A 32 20.87 6.33 -13.89
CA PRO A 32 22.15 5.64 -13.87
C PRO A 32 22.04 4.26 -14.53
N LEU A 33 23.10 3.84 -15.23
CA LEU A 33 23.19 2.48 -15.76
C LEU A 33 23.40 1.49 -14.61
N ASP A 34 22.43 0.59 -14.41
CA ASP A 34 22.54 -0.50 -13.44
C ASP A 34 22.63 -1.84 -14.18
N THR A 35 23.63 -2.64 -13.80
CA THR A 35 23.96 -3.94 -14.41
C THR A 35 23.91 -5.09 -13.40
N SER A 36 23.47 -4.80 -12.17
CA SER A 36 23.31 -5.79 -11.10
C SER A 36 22.35 -6.92 -11.50
N ALA A 37 22.49 -8.08 -10.85
CA ALA A 37 21.60 -9.21 -11.10
C ALA A 37 20.16 -8.90 -10.63
N ASP A 38 20.02 -8.20 -9.52
CA ASP A 38 18.72 -7.81 -8.95
C ASP A 38 18.00 -6.76 -9.81
N PHE A 39 18.72 -5.76 -10.34
CA PHE A 39 18.13 -4.82 -11.30
C PHE A 39 17.75 -5.49 -12.63
N ARG A 40 18.56 -6.43 -13.15
CA ARG A 40 18.15 -7.21 -14.33
C ARG A 40 16.93 -8.09 -14.06
N ARG A 41 16.81 -8.69 -12.86
CA ARG A 41 15.58 -9.39 -12.42
C ARG A 41 14.38 -8.43 -12.31
N PHE A 42 14.59 -7.20 -11.87
CA PHE A 42 13.55 -6.16 -11.81
C PHE A 42 13.08 -5.71 -13.20
N CYS A 43 14.00 -5.43 -14.13
CA CYS A 43 13.69 -5.13 -15.53
C CYS A 43 12.93 -6.27 -16.22
N GLU A 44 13.35 -7.52 -15.98
CA GLU A 44 12.66 -8.70 -16.53
C GLU A 44 11.25 -8.88 -15.94
N ALA A 45 11.07 -8.62 -14.64
CA ALA A 45 9.74 -8.57 -14.02
C ALA A 45 8.85 -7.48 -14.66
N CYS A 46 9.40 -6.29 -14.92
CA CYS A 46 8.69 -5.21 -15.61
C CYS A 46 8.33 -5.55 -17.07
N ARG A 47 9.13 -6.35 -17.77
CA ARG A 47 8.82 -6.86 -19.13
C ARG A 47 7.72 -7.93 -19.12
N ARG A 48 7.61 -8.70 -18.03
CA ARG A 48 6.64 -9.81 -17.87
C ARG A 48 5.32 -9.41 -17.20
N GLY A 49 5.25 -8.24 -16.56
CA GLY A 49 4.10 -7.84 -15.75
C GLY A 49 4.10 -8.41 -14.34
N ASP A 50 5.21 -8.99 -13.86
CA ASP A 50 5.33 -9.60 -12.53
C ASP A 50 5.39 -8.53 -11.44
N LEU A 51 4.21 -8.02 -11.08
CA LEU A 51 4.01 -6.97 -10.08
C LEU A 51 4.58 -7.35 -8.70
N ARG A 52 4.57 -8.64 -8.34
CA ARG A 52 5.12 -9.13 -7.06
C ARG A 52 6.64 -9.03 -7.05
N VAL A 53 7.33 -9.57 -8.06
CA VAL A 53 8.79 -9.45 -8.14
C VAL A 53 9.23 -8.00 -8.36
N CYS A 54 8.43 -7.17 -9.02
CA CYS A 54 8.65 -5.73 -9.05
C CYS A 54 8.69 -5.13 -7.62
N GLN A 55 7.72 -5.44 -6.77
CA GLN A 55 7.66 -4.89 -5.41
C GLN A 55 8.69 -5.52 -4.45
N GLU A 56 8.99 -6.82 -4.58
CA GLU A 56 10.11 -7.47 -3.89
C GLU A 56 11.46 -6.79 -4.17
N GLN A 57 11.63 -6.17 -5.34
CA GLN A 57 12.87 -5.52 -5.74
C GLN A 57 12.88 -4.04 -5.35
N ILE A 58 11.74 -3.35 -5.44
CA ILE A 58 11.56 -1.99 -4.90
C ILE A 58 11.79 -1.96 -3.38
N SER A 59 11.25 -2.93 -2.62
CA SER A 59 11.41 -2.98 -1.16
C SER A 59 12.85 -3.30 -0.71
N LYS A 60 13.68 -3.91 -1.57
CA LYS A 60 15.14 -4.05 -1.38
C LYS A 60 15.91 -2.75 -1.67
N GLY A 61 15.24 -1.69 -2.10
CA GLY A 61 15.84 -0.38 -2.36
C GLY A 61 16.43 -0.20 -3.75
N ILE A 62 15.97 -0.95 -4.76
CA ILE A 62 16.38 -0.71 -6.14
C ILE A 62 15.92 0.67 -6.62
N ASN A 63 16.82 1.39 -7.29
CA ASN A 63 16.50 2.66 -7.92
C ASN A 63 15.61 2.43 -9.15
N ILE A 64 14.32 2.72 -8.99
CA ILE A 64 13.28 2.64 -10.02
C ILE A 64 13.62 3.42 -11.29
N ASN A 65 14.43 4.49 -11.17
CA ASN A 65 14.79 5.37 -12.27
C ASN A 65 16.07 4.97 -13.01
N SER A 66 16.80 3.94 -12.56
CA SER A 66 17.95 3.37 -13.30
C SER A 66 17.56 2.90 -14.72
N ARG A 67 18.55 2.74 -15.59
CA ARG A 67 18.39 2.21 -16.96
C ARG A 67 19.17 0.90 -17.14
N ASP A 68 18.64 0.03 -17.99
CA ASP A 68 19.30 -1.22 -18.41
C ASP A 68 20.38 -0.97 -19.48
N GLU A 69 21.01 -2.05 -19.94
CA GLU A 69 22.07 -2.01 -20.96
C GLU A 69 21.60 -1.56 -22.37
N PHE A 70 20.30 -1.33 -22.55
CA PHE A 70 19.66 -0.84 -23.78
C PHE A 70 19.08 0.59 -23.61
N ASP A 71 19.49 1.29 -22.55
CA ASP A 71 19.00 2.60 -22.12
C ASP A 71 17.49 2.64 -21.76
N TYR A 72 16.84 1.50 -21.49
CA TYR A 72 15.45 1.49 -21.03
C TYR A 72 15.36 1.58 -19.51
N THR A 73 14.49 2.45 -19.01
CA THR A 73 14.08 2.42 -17.60
C THR A 73 12.97 1.37 -17.38
N PRO A 74 12.81 0.83 -16.16
CA PRO A 74 11.72 -0.08 -15.79
C PRO A 74 10.33 0.40 -16.23
N LEU A 75 10.06 1.71 -16.16
CA LEU A 75 8.79 2.30 -16.59
C LEU A 75 8.59 2.24 -18.12
N ILE A 76 9.65 2.45 -18.91
CA ILE A 76 9.56 2.28 -20.37
C ILE A 76 9.35 0.81 -20.72
N LEU A 77 9.98 -0.13 -20.00
CA LEU A 77 9.77 -1.57 -20.20
C LEU A 77 8.32 -1.98 -19.91
N ALA A 78 7.75 -1.57 -18.78
CA ALA A 78 6.35 -1.84 -18.45
C ALA A 78 5.38 -1.20 -19.47
N SER A 79 5.66 0.03 -19.91
CA SER A 79 4.84 0.75 -20.89
C SER A 79 4.88 0.13 -22.29
N LEU A 80 6.06 -0.34 -22.71
CA LEU A 80 6.31 -1.03 -23.99
C LEU A 80 5.66 -2.42 -24.03
N CYS A 81 5.71 -3.14 -22.92
CA CYS A 81 5.14 -4.49 -22.82
C CYS A 81 3.65 -4.52 -22.44
N GLY A 82 3.01 -3.35 -22.24
CA GLY A 82 1.56 -3.26 -22.04
C GLY A 82 1.06 -3.43 -20.60
N HIS A 83 1.96 -3.50 -19.62
CA HIS A 83 1.63 -3.82 -18.23
C HIS A 83 1.18 -2.59 -17.45
N TYR A 84 -0.11 -2.25 -17.59
CA TYR A 84 -0.72 -1.05 -16.98
C TYR A 84 -0.51 -1.00 -15.47
N GLU A 85 -0.73 -2.10 -14.77
CA GLU A 85 -0.69 -2.21 -13.31
C GLU A 85 0.74 -2.02 -12.78
N VAL A 86 1.74 -2.52 -13.52
CA VAL A 86 3.17 -2.28 -13.23
C VAL A 86 3.54 -0.84 -13.56
N ALA A 87 3.11 -0.28 -14.69
CA ALA A 87 3.37 1.11 -15.04
C ALA A 87 2.76 2.08 -14.00
N GLN A 88 1.53 1.84 -13.56
CA GLN A 88 0.88 2.60 -12.49
C GLN A 88 1.65 2.48 -11.18
N MET A 89 1.99 1.27 -10.74
CA MET A 89 2.77 1.06 -9.51
C MET A 89 4.14 1.75 -9.58
N LEU A 90 4.83 1.73 -10.73
CA LEU A 90 6.11 2.43 -10.90
C LEU A 90 5.94 3.95 -10.74
N LEU A 91 4.88 4.54 -11.31
CA LEU A 91 4.55 5.96 -11.14
C LEU A 91 4.16 6.30 -9.68
N GLU A 92 3.34 5.47 -9.03
CA GLU A 92 2.97 5.61 -7.61
C GLU A 92 4.20 5.57 -6.67
N GLN A 93 5.24 4.81 -7.05
CA GLN A 93 6.51 4.71 -6.33
C GLN A 93 7.57 5.73 -6.79
N GLY A 94 7.24 6.69 -7.65
CA GLY A 94 8.12 7.81 -8.02
C GLY A 94 9.00 7.60 -9.25
N ALA A 95 8.57 6.76 -10.21
CA ALA A 95 9.20 6.71 -11.53
C ALA A 95 9.04 8.03 -12.30
N LEU A 96 10.12 8.47 -12.95
CA LEU A 96 10.19 9.73 -13.68
C LEU A 96 9.77 9.52 -15.14
N CYS A 97 8.73 10.26 -15.57
CA CYS A 97 8.33 10.41 -16.96
C CYS A 97 8.15 11.91 -17.30
N GLU A 98 9.11 12.75 -16.90
CA GLU A 98 9.13 14.18 -17.27
C GLU A 98 9.07 14.32 -18.81
N ARG A 99 8.00 14.95 -19.33
CA ARG A 99 7.68 15.00 -20.77
C ARG A 99 8.77 15.66 -21.63
N ASP A 100 9.56 16.54 -21.04
CA ASP A 100 10.63 17.30 -21.69
C ASP A 100 11.99 16.56 -21.63
N THR A 101 12.00 15.28 -21.26
CA THR A 101 13.20 14.44 -21.14
C THR A 101 13.20 13.28 -22.13
N PHE A 102 14.39 12.90 -22.61
CA PHE A 102 14.58 11.80 -23.54
C PHE A 102 13.95 10.46 -23.07
N GLN A 103 13.90 10.21 -21.76
CA GLN A 103 13.27 8.99 -21.22
C GLN A 103 11.74 9.13 -21.09
N GLY A 104 11.22 10.30 -20.71
CA GLY A 104 9.77 10.56 -20.67
C GLY A 104 9.13 10.56 -22.06
N GLU A 105 9.78 11.19 -23.05
CA GLU A 105 9.38 11.11 -24.46
C GLU A 105 9.36 9.66 -24.95
N ARG A 106 10.43 8.88 -24.68
CA ARG A 106 10.48 7.45 -25.00
C ARG A 106 9.38 6.67 -24.30
N CYS A 107 9.03 6.99 -23.05
CA CYS A 107 7.98 6.30 -22.32
C CYS A 107 6.58 6.53 -22.95
N LEU A 108 6.27 7.78 -23.29
CA LEU A 108 5.01 8.15 -23.95
C LEU A 108 4.90 7.62 -25.39
N TYR A 109 6.01 7.60 -26.12
CA TYR A 109 6.08 7.05 -27.47
C TYR A 109 5.88 5.52 -27.49
N ASN A 110 6.54 4.81 -26.56
CA ASN A 110 6.47 3.34 -26.48
C ASN A 110 5.26 2.80 -25.73
N ALA A 111 4.34 3.64 -25.22
CA ALA A 111 3.12 3.17 -24.55
C ALA A 111 2.26 2.31 -25.50
N LEU A 112 2.13 1.02 -25.19
CA LEU A 112 1.49 0.02 -26.07
C LEU A 112 0.02 0.33 -26.39
N ASN A 113 -0.69 0.94 -25.45
CA ASN A 113 -2.11 1.28 -25.58
C ASN A 113 -2.43 2.66 -25.00
N ASP A 114 -3.57 3.24 -25.41
CA ASP A 114 -3.97 4.56 -24.95
C ASP A 114 -4.36 4.61 -23.46
N ARG A 115 -4.69 3.48 -22.82
CA ARG A 115 -4.91 3.39 -21.36
C ARG A 115 -3.62 3.74 -20.59
N ILE A 116 -2.48 3.17 -21.00
CA ILE A 116 -1.14 3.51 -20.46
C ILE A 116 -0.72 4.92 -20.87
N ARG A 117 -0.97 5.34 -22.11
CA ARG A 117 -0.64 6.71 -22.54
C ARG A 117 -1.39 7.76 -21.70
N ASN A 118 -2.69 7.54 -21.45
CA ASN A 118 -3.50 8.45 -20.64
C ASN A 118 -3.08 8.45 -19.16
N LEU A 119 -2.62 7.32 -18.62
CA LEU A 119 -1.98 7.24 -17.31
C LEU A 119 -0.67 8.06 -17.25
N LEU A 120 0.25 7.86 -18.20
CA LEU A 120 1.50 8.62 -18.29
C LEU A 120 1.26 10.13 -18.51
N LEU A 121 0.14 10.51 -19.12
CA LEU A 121 -0.27 11.90 -19.30
C LEU A 121 -1.04 12.50 -18.11
N SER A 122 -1.76 11.71 -17.32
CA SER A 122 -2.53 12.22 -16.16
C SER A 122 -1.63 12.57 -14.97
N TYR A 123 -0.48 11.90 -14.85
CA TYR A 123 0.56 12.25 -13.89
C TYR A 123 1.24 13.58 -14.26
N ASP A 124 1.24 14.52 -13.30
CA ASP A 124 1.81 15.86 -13.45
C ASP A 124 3.20 15.94 -12.81
N TYR A 125 4.24 15.71 -13.61
CA TYR A 125 5.64 15.68 -13.17
C TYR A 125 6.21 17.04 -12.73
N SER A 126 5.46 18.16 -12.86
CA SER A 126 5.80 19.37 -12.12
C SER A 126 5.71 19.13 -10.60
N LYS A 127 4.85 18.19 -10.22
CA LYS A 127 4.79 17.48 -8.93
C LYS A 127 5.46 16.10 -9.05
N ALA A 128 6.76 16.09 -9.39
CA ALA A 128 7.64 15.05 -8.88
C ALA A 128 7.69 15.19 -7.35
N THR A 129 6.62 14.74 -6.68
CA THR A 129 6.44 14.86 -5.24
C THR A 129 7.42 13.93 -4.54
N ASP A 130 8.60 14.47 -4.24
CA ASP A 130 9.50 13.93 -3.23
C ASP A 130 8.63 13.43 -2.06
N ALA A 131 8.78 12.15 -1.74
CA ALA A 131 7.87 11.45 -0.85
C ALA A 131 7.78 12.11 0.53
N LEU A 132 8.84 12.84 0.92
CA LEU A 132 8.99 13.56 2.18
C LEU A 132 8.35 14.96 2.17
N GLN A 133 7.88 15.49 1.03
CA GLN A 133 7.25 16.81 0.97
C GLN A 133 6.07 16.97 1.94
N PRO A 134 5.17 15.97 2.15
CA PRO A 134 4.11 16.09 3.15
C PRO A 134 4.61 16.07 4.61
N LEU A 135 5.73 15.40 4.90
CA LEU A 135 6.40 15.46 6.21
C LEU A 135 7.07 16.82 6.42
N ALA A 136 7.76 17.32 5.39
CA ALA A 136 8.44 18.62 5.40
C ALA A 136 7.45 19.79 5.50
N ALA A 137 6.36 19.75 4.74
CA ALA A 137 5.28 20.73 4.80
C ALA A 137 4.57 20.70 6.17
N HIS A 138 4.31 19.51 6.73
CA HIS A 138 3.78 19.38 8.08
C HIS A 138 4.70 20.04 9.11
N ILE A 139 5.97 19.64 9.18
CA ILE A 139 6.91 20.18 10.16
C ILE A 139 7.08 21.69 9.95
N THR A 140 7.21 22.18 8.70
CA THR A 140 7.27 23.63 8.41
C THR A 140 6.03 24.37 8.91
N SER A 141 4.82 23.81 8.75
CA SER A 141 3.57 24.44 9.20
C SER A 141 3.50 24.65 10.71
N LEU A 142 4.25 23.88 11.50
CA LEU A 142 4.34 24.04 12.96
C LEU A 142 4.97 25.38 13.38
N LEU A 143 5.62 26.12 12.47
CA LEU A 143 6.13 27.49 12.73
C LEU A 143 5.03 28.56 12.73
N THR A 144 3.87 28.26 12.14
CA THR A 144 2.79 29.24 11.89
C THR A 144 1.42 28.68 12.31
N ARG A 145 1.39 27.73 13.24
CA ARG A 145 0.17 27.04 13.68
C ARG A 145 -0.27 27.52 15.06
N ASP A 146 -1.31 28.34 15.10
CA ASP A 146 -1.87 28.87 16.35
C ASP A 146 -2.65 27.81 17.16
N SER A 147 -3.29 26.85 16.49
CA SER A 147 -4.22 25.91 17.13
C SER A 147 -4.22 24.50 16.53
N PRO A 148 -4.29 23.45 17.37
CA PRO A 148 -3.89 23.45 18.77
C PRO A 148 -2.42 23.85 18.93
N LYS A 149 -2.13 24.59 19.99
CA LYS A 149 -0.76 24.97 20.34
C LYS A 149 0.02 23.76 20.82
N THR A 150 1.16 23.49 20.18
CA THR A 150 2.06 22.36 20.51
C THR A 150 3.50 22.78 20.78
N ALA A 151 3.81 24.07 20.65
CA ALA A 151 5.13 24.63 20.95
C ALA A 151 5.40 24.67 22.47
N ASP A 152 6.62 24.31 22.85
CA ASP A 152 7.07 24.11 24.24
C ASP A 152 8.28 24.98 24.64
N ILE A 153 8.83 25.75 23.70
CA ILE A 153 9.87 26.76 23.96
C ILE A 153 9.68 28.03 23.10
N ALA A 154 9.59 29.18 23.76
CA ALA A 154 9.49 30.49 23.09
C ALA A 154 10.86 31.15 22.91
N VAL A 155 11.16 31.65 21.71
CA VAL A 155 12.41 32.36 21.40
C VAL A 155 12.17 33.81 21.04
N HIS A 156 12.64 34.73 21.89
CA HIS A 156 12.53 36.17 21.67
C HIS A 156 13.70 36.67 20.81
N THR A 157 13.40 37.13 19.59
CA THR A 157 14.39 37.73 18.66
C THR A 157 14.63 39.23 18.93
N GLY A 158 13.80 39.84 19.78
CA GLY A 158 13.82 41.26 20.12
C GLY A 158 12.70 42.02 19.42
N GLU A 159 12.49 41.72 18.14
CA GLU A 159 11.38 42.25 17.32
C GLU A 159 10.15 41.33 17.36
N ALA A 160 10.37 40.01 17.45
CA ALA A 160 9.33 39.00 17.49
C ALA A 160 9.57 37.97 18.63
N THR A 161 8.58 37.08 18.81
CA THR A 161 8.72 35.84 19.57
C THR A 161 8.33 34.69 18.65
N LEU A 162 9.19 33.68 18.57
CA LEU A 162 8.99 32.47 17.76
C LEU A 162 8.68 31.32 18.71
N ASP A 163 7.50 30.72 18.58
CA ASP A 163 7.08 29.57 19.37
C ASP A 163 7.56 28.28 18.69
N LEU A 164 8.45 27.53 19.35
CA LEU A 164 9.21 26.43 18.78
C LEU A 164 9.05 25.12 19.58
N HIS A 165 9.61 24.03 19.03
CA HIS A 165 9.50 22.66 19.53
C HIS A 165 10.87 22.09 19.92
N LYS A 166 11.11 21.80 21.21
CA LYS A 166 12.38 21.27 21.74
C LYS A 166 12.84 19.99 21.05
N PHE A 167 11.91 19.09 20.71
CA PHE A 167 12.24 17.84 20.04
C PHE A 167 12.78 18.05 18.62
N VAL A 168 12.17 18.95 17.82
CA VAL A 168 12.66 19.31 16.48
C VAL A 168 14.05 19.95 16.56
N LEU A 169 14.23 20.92 17.48
CA LEU A 169 15.52 21.57 17.70
C LEU A 169 16.61 20.55 18.12
N SER A 170 16.27 19.63 19.03
CA SER A 170 17.19 18.59 19.55
C SER A 170 17.47 17.46 18.56
N ALA A 171 16.55 17.19 17.62
CA ALA A 171 16.78 16.23 16.55
C ALA A 171 17.71 16.81 15.45
N ARG A 172 17.54 18.09 15.12
CA ARG A 172 18.16 18.74 13.95
C ARG A 172 19.43 19.53 14.25
N SER A 173 19.72 19.89 15.51
CA SER A 173 20.93 20.65 15.91
C SER A 173 21.62 20.03 17.14
N PRO A 174 22.91 19.64 17.05
CA PRO A 174 23.67 19.13 18.19
C PRO A 174 23.76 20.13 19.35
N PHE A 175 23.95 21.42 19.05
CA PHE A 175 23.94 22.50 20.05
C PHE A 175 22.65 22.52 20.88
N PHE A 176 21.49 22.45 20.22
CA PHE A 176 20.21 22.41 20.93
C PHE A 176 20.02 21.09 21.69
N ALA A 177 20.44 19.95 21.13
CA ALA A 177 20.41 18.66 21.82
C ALA A 177 21.19 18.69 23.14
N HIS A 178 22.43 19.19 23.12
CA HIS A 178 23.26 19.33 24.33
C HIS A 178 22.69 20.33 25.32
N LYS A 179 22.21 21.49 24.84
CA LYS A 179 21.64 22.56 25.68
C LYS A 179 20.34 22.13 26.37
N LEU A 180 19.43 21.49 25.65
CA LEU A 180 18.12 21.10 26.16
C LEU A 180 18.18 19.81 26.98
N ALA A 181 19.15 18.92 26.74
CA ALA A 181 19.44 17.80 27.65
C ALA A 181 20.02 18.26 29.00
N ALA A 182 20.67 19.43 29.07
CA ALA A 182 21.23 19.99 30.29
C ALA A 182 20.22 20.82 31.12
N ALA A 183 19.15 21.32 30.49
CA ALA A 183 18.10 22.14 31.11
C ALA A 183 16.74 21.96 30.39
N PRO A 184 16.10 20.77 30.48
CA PRO A 184 14.87 20.45 29.75
C PRO A 184 13.68 21.34 30.12
N GLU A 185 13.69 21.91 31.32
CA GLU A 185 12.70 22.87 31.84
C GLU A 185 12.77 24.25 31.16
N THR A 186 13.72 24.50 30.26
CA THR A 186 13.85 25.76 29.52
C THR A 186 12.62 26.03 28.64
N THR A 187 11.69 26.87 29.10
CA THR A 187 10.49 27.29 28.35
C THR A 187 10.68 28.57 27.54
N SER A 188 11.76 29.33 27.78
CA SER A 188 12.05 30.55 27.03
C SER A 188 13.54 30.75 26.80
N TRP A 189 13.89 31.38 25.66
CA TRP A 189 15.24 31.79 25.34
C TRP A 189 15.23 33.15 24.61
N ARG A 190 16.35 33.89 24.70
CA ARG A 190 16.53 35.18 24.01
C ARG A 190 17.72 35.08 23.06
N LEU A 191 17.49 35.47 21.80
CA LEU A 191 18.53 35.56 20.79
C LEU A 191 19.60 36.59 21.21
N ALA A 192 20.86 36.33 20.85
CA ALA A 192 21.93 37.30 21.09
C ALA A 192 21.76 38.51 20.17
N SER A 193 21.83 39.73 20.71
CA SER A 193 21.63 41.01 20.01
C SER A 193 22.68 41.35 18.93
N ASN A 194 23.54 40.39 18.59
CA ASN A 194 24.57 40.48 17.56
C ASN A 194 24.35 39.42 16.45
N VAL A 195 23.09 39.01 16.26
CA VAL A 195 22.58 38.17 15.17
C VAL A 195 21.32 38.85 14.63
N HIS A 196 21.18 38.96 13.32
CA HIS A 196 20.00 39.57 12.69
C HIS A 196 18.76 38.66 12.87
N PRO A 197 17.56 39.19 13.19
CA PRO A 197 16.37 38.37 13.41
C PRO A 197 16.06 37.44 12.24
N ARG A 198 16.06 37.96 11.00
CA ARG A 198 15.89 37.16 9.78
C ARG A 198 16.89 36.01 9.69
N SER A 199 18.17 36.20 10.01
CA SER A 199 19.17 35.11 9.99
C SER A 199 18.79 33.95 10.90
N PHE A 200 18.22 34.24 12.07
CA PHE A 200 17.75 33.20 12.98
C PHE A 200 16.51 32.49 12.43
N GLU A 201 15.55 33.23 11.90
CA GLU A 201 14.35 32.69 11.23
C GLU A 201 14.72 31.79 10.04
N THR A 202 15.69 32.19 9.22
CA THR A 202 16.26 31.39 8.12
C THR A 202 16.83 30.07 8.63
N CYS A 203 17.60 30.10 9.73
CA CYS A 203 18.16 28.89 10.35
C CYS A 203 17.06 27.99 10.93
N ILE A 204 16.06 28.56 11.61
CA ILE A 204 14.93 27.81 12.18
C ILE A 204 14.10 27.15 11.07
N ARG A 205 13.83 27.85 9.95
CA ARG A 205 13.12 27.29 8.79
C ARG A 205 13.84 26.06 8.23
N TYR A 206 15.17 26.09 8.13
CA TYR A 206 15.97 24.92 7.75
C TYR A 206 15.83 23.75 8.75
N LEU A 207 15.91 24.00 10.06
CA LEU A 207 15.72 22.94 11.07
C LEU A 207 14.35 22.28 10.89
N TYR A 208 13.32 23.07 10.56
CA TYR A 208 11.93 22.65 10.35
C TYR A 208 11.63 22.09 8.95
N LEU A 209 12.66 21.78 8.15
CA LEU A 209 12.53 21.21 6.79
C LEU A 209 11.87 22.12 5.74
N GLY A 210 11.77 23.43 6.02
CA GLY A 210 11.27 24.41 5.04
C GLY A 210 12.32 24.80 4.00
N ASP A 211 11.90 25.43 2.91
CA ASP A 211 12.81 25.92 1.86
C ASP A 211 13.52 27.23 2.26
N VAL A 212 14.79 27.36 1.86
CA VAL A 212 15.74 28.34 2.39
C VAL A 212 16.68 28.85 1.28
N GLY A 213 16.13 29.59 0.31
CA GLY A 213 16.95 30.17 -0.77
C GLY A 213 16.30 31.23 -1.68
N ALA A 214 15.10 31.73 -1.36
CA ALA A 214 14.31 32.57 -2.26
C ALA A 214 14.06 34.02 -1.79
N ASP A 215 14.36 34.34 -0.53
CA ASP A 215 14.01 35.63 0.10
C ASP A 215 15.00 35.94 1.25
N LEU A 216 16.09 36.64 0.92
CA LEU A 216 17.12 37.10 1.87
C LEU A 216 17.28 38.64 1.88
N GLY A 217 16.41 39.36 1.17
CA GLY A 217 16.56 40.80 0.90
C GLY A 217 17.58 41.13 -0.20
N ASP A 218 17.80 42.41 -0.43
CA ASP A 218 18.72 42.93 -1.46
C ASP A 218 19.99 43.56 -0.83
N GLY A 219 21.15 43.30 -1.42
CA GLY A 219 22.36 44.13 -1.26
C GLY A 219 22.97 44.12 0.15
N GLU A 220 22.88 45.24 0.87
CA GLU A 220 23.48 45.34 2.22
C GLU A 220 22.70 44.52 3.25
N GLU A 221 21.38 44.37 3.10
CA GLU A 221 20.58 43.54 4.00
C GLU A 221 20.94 42.05 3.83
N GLU A 222 20.99 41.58 2.58
CA GLU A 222 21.39 40.22 2.22
C GLU A 222 22.74 39.85 2.85
N GLN A 223 23.74 40.74 2.74
CA GLN A 223 25.05 40.54 3.36
C GLN A 223 24.99 40.52 4.89
N GLY A 224 24.13 41.32 5.53
CA GLY A 224 23.91 41.27 6.97
C GLY A 224 23.28 39.95 7.40
N VAL A 225 22.28 39.50 6.66
CA VAL A 225 21.56 38.24 6.89
C VAL A 225 22.50 37.04 6.69
N LEU A 226 23.28 36.99 5.61
CA LEU A 226 24.26 35.92 5.34
C LEU A 226 25.35 35.85 6.41
N LYS A 227 25.92 36.97 6.85
CA LYS A 227 26.90 37.00 7.97
C LYS A 227 26.30 36.50 9.28
N GLY A 228 25.02 36.78 9.52
CA GLY A 228 24.28 36.22 10.65
C GLY A 228 24.05 34.71 10.53
N ILE A 229 23.74 34.21 9.32
CA ILE A 229 23.56 32.78 9.05
C ILE A 229 24.87 32.01 9.20
N GLU A 230 26.01 32.50 8.68
CA GLU A 230 27.32 31.87 8.87
C GLU A 230 27.68 31.72 10.35
N LYS A 231 27.39 32.76 11.14
CA LYS A 231 27.63 32.73 12.58
C LYS A 231 26.69 31.76 13.30
N MET A 232 25.42 31.71 12.91
CA MET A 232 24.45 30.78 13.47
C MET A 232 24.70 29.33 13.05
N SER A 233 25.13 29.06 11.81
CA SER A 233 25.44 27.70 11.34
C SER A 233 26.56 27.07 12.15
N ARG A 234 27.61 27.85 12.46
CA ARG A 234 28.69 27.48 13.38
C ARG A 234 28.18 27.28 14.82
N GLN A 235 27.31 28.15 15.33
CA GLN A 235 26.76 28.05 16.68
C GLN A 235 25.79 26.87 16.85
N LEU A 236 25.02 26.53 15.82
CA LEU A 236 24.07 25.41 15.81
C LEU A 236 24.75 24.04 15.58
N GLU A 237 26.05 24.04 15.29
CA GLU A 237 26.87 22.88 14.92
C GLU A 237 26.42 22.23 13.60
N ILE A 238 26.05 23.06 12.62
CA ILE A 238 25.61 22.67 11.26
C ILE A 238 26.28 23.57 10.21
N PRO A 239 27.60 23.47 9.96
CA PRO A 239 28.32 24.39 9.06
C PRO A 239 27.75 24.37 7.62
N GLU A 240 27.39 23.18 7.14
CA GLU A 240 26.82 22.88 5.81
C GLU A 240 25.55 23.70 5.47
N LEU A 241 24.81 24.18 6.49
CA LEU A 241 23.67 25.09 6.32
C LEU A 241 24.03 26.32 5.49
N PHE A 242 25.18 26.93 5.77
CA PHE A 242 25.61 28.15 5.09
C PHE A 242 26.08 27.87 3.66
N GLU A 243 26.76 26.74 3.45
CA GLU A 243 27.23 26.29 2.13
C GLU A 243 26.06 25.95 1.19
N ASN A 244 25.01 25.30 1.72
CA ASN A 244 23.78 25.01 0.97
C ASN A 244 23.04 26.27 0.52
N ILE A 245 22.98 27.31 1.37
CA ILE A 245 22.35 28.60 1.06
C ILE A 245 23.17 29.41 0.05
N LEU A 246 24.50 29.40 0.15
CA LEU A 246 25.41 30.14 -0.74
C LEU A 246 25.51 29.58 -2.18
N HIS A 247 24.77 28.53 -2.54
CA HIS A 247 24.94 27.84 -3.82
C HIS A 247 23.65 27.84 -4.68
N PRO A 248 23.32 28.98 -5.32
CA PRO A 248 22.41 29.02 -6.48
C PRO A 248 23.10 28.41 -7.71
N GLY A 249 23.23 27.08 -7.72
CA GLY A 249 23.67 26.31 -8.88
C GLY A 249 22.50 26.00 -9.83
N ASP A 250 22.75 25.13 -10.82
CA ASP A 250 21.70 24.67 -11.75
C ASP A 250 20.43 24.19 -11.04
N ARG A 251 19.27 24.39 -11.68
CA ARG A 251 17.96 23.94 -11.19
C ARG A 251 17.95 22.47 -10.74
N ARG A 252 18.70 21.59 -11.43
CA ARG A 252 18.87 20.17 -11.06
C ARG A 252 19.78 19.97 -9.85
N GLN A 253 20.90 20.70 -9.73
CA GLN A 253 21.75 20.69 -8.53
C GLN A 253 21.00 21.21 -7.29
N ALA A 254 20.15 22.23 -7.45
CA ALA A 254 19.31 22.75 -6.38
C ALA A 254 18.20 21.76 -5.97
N ARG A 255 17.50 21.14 -6.94
CA ARG A 255 16.57 20.02 -6.70
C ARG A 255 17.24 18.90 -5.89
N GLN A 256 18.40 18.41 -6.34
CA GLN A 256 19.13 17.32 -5.67
C GLN A 256 19.50 17.66 -4.22
N ARG A 257 20.11 18.83 -3.97
CA ARG A 257 20.46 19.26 -2.61
C ARG A 257 19.23 19.35 -1.69
N ARG A 258 18.09 19.86 -2.21
CA ARG A 258 16.84 19.93 -1.44
C ARG A 258 16.36 18.52 -1.06
N THR A 259 16.35 17.55 -1.97
CA THR A 259 15.99 16.16 -1.63
C THR A 259 16.94 15.57 -0.59
N GLU A 260 18.25 15.71 -0.77
CA GLU A 260 19.27 15.14 0.14
C GLU A 260 19.20 15.74 1.55
N GLU A 261 18.97 17.04 1.69
CA GLU A 261 18.78 17.69 2.99
C GLU A 261 17.45 17.30 3.68
N LEU A 262 16.40 17.00 2.90
CA LEU A 262 15.13 16.50 3.43
C LEU A 262 15.22 15.04 3.87
N GLU A 263 15.92 14.18 3.12
CA GLU A 263 16.25 12.81 3.51
C GLU A 263 17.06 12.79 4.81
N LYS A 264 18.15 13.57 4.86
CA LYS A 264 19.03 13.78 6.02
C LYS A 264 18.28 14.34 7.23
N GLY A 265 17.35 15.27 7.00
CA GLY A 265 16.47 15.82 8.04
C GLY A 265 15.50 14.77 8.60
N ARG A 266 14.84 14.00 7.73
CA ARG A 266 13.98 12.87 8.10
C ARG A 266 14.76 11.78 8.84
N ASP A 267 16.00 11.49 8.45
CA ASP A 267 16.88 10.55 9.17
C ASP A 267 17.33 11.07 10.54
N GLN A 268 17.52 12.38 10.70
CA GLN A 268 17.76 12.99 12.01
C GLN A 268 16.52 12.86 12.92
N MET A 269 15.33 13.15 12.40
CA MET A 269 14.06 12.96 13.11
C MET A 269 13.84 11.48 13.48
N ALA A 270 14.07 10.54 12.55
CA ALA A 270 13.91 9.10 12.77
C ALA A 270 14.85 8.57 13.87
N ARG A 271 16.14 8.94 13.82
CA ARG A 271 17.12 8.57 14.85
C ARG A 271 16.80 9.18 16.21
N TRP A 272 16.20 10.38 16.25
CA TRP A 272 15.74 10.98 17.49
C TRP A 272 14.48 10.26 18.03
N PHE A 273 13.51 9.97 17.17
CA PHE A 273 12.27 9.23 17.49
C PHE A 273 12.58 7.85 18.10
N GLN A 274 13.42 7.04 17.45
CA GLN A 274 13.82 5.72 17.97
C GLN A 274 14.49 5.81 19.35
N ARG A 275 15.37 6.80 19.56
CA ARG A 275 16.14 6.97 20.80
C ARG A 275 15.34 7.55 21.97
N ASN A 276 14.22 8.22 21.69
CA ASN A 276 13.46 8.97 22.71
C ASN A 276 12.02 8.50 22.88
N VAL A 277 11.28 8.22 21.81
CA VAL A 277 9.89 7.72 21.89
C VAL A 277 9.91 6.21 22.13
N LEU A 278 10.35 5.41 21.15
CA LEU A 278 10.29 3.95 21.23
C LEU A 278 11.11 3.39 22.40
N LYS A 279 12.33 3.93 22.62
CA LYS A 279 13.19 3.51 23.74
C LYS A 279 12.57 3.73 25.13
N HIS A 280 11.68 4.71 25.29
CA HIS A 280 11.03 5.01 26.58
C HIS A 280 9.55 4.62 26.61
N LYS A 281 9.11 3.73 25.70
CA LYS A 281 7.79 3.09 25.80
C LYS A 281 7.68 2.33 27.13
N VAL A 282 6.51 2.34 27.75
CA VAL A 282 6.27 1.72 29.07
C VAL A 282 5.30 0.56 28.93
N GLU A 283 5.80 -0.64 29.19
CA GLU A 283 5.01 -1.88 29.20
C GLU A 283 4.42 -2.10 30.59
N VAL A 284 3.09 -2.16 30.67
CA VAL A 284 2.32 -2.21 31.93
C VAL A 284 1.19 -3.22 31.86
N ALA A 285 0.66 -3.67 33.00
CA ALA A 285 -0.56 -4.48 33.00
C ALA A 285 -1.78 -3.63 32.60
N ARG A 286 -2.68 -4.19 31.78
CA ARG A 286 -3.84 -3.52 31.15
C ARG A 286 -4.76 -2.82 32.16
N GLU A 287 -4.90 -3.40 33.34
CA GLU A 287 -5.64 -2.85 34.50
C GLU A 287 -5.01 -1.56 35.06
N LYS A 288 -3.67 -1.46 35.03
CA LYS A 288 -2.89 -0.38 35.64
C LYS A 288 -2.47 0.71 34.65
N ALA A 289 -2.71 0.52 33.35
CA ALA A 289 -2.29 1.46 32.32
C ALA A 289 -2.85 2.87 32.55
N ASN A 290 -4.07 3.00 33.09
CA ASN A 290 -4.70 4.28 33.40
C ASN A 290 -4.19 4.94 34.69
N ASP A 291 -3.45 4.22 35.55
CA ASP A 291 -2.85 4.75 36.79
C ASP A 291 -1.48 5.40 36.56
N VAL A 292 -0.88 5.20 35.37
CA VAL A 292 0.46 5.69 35.04
C VAL A 292 0.49 7.22 35.03
N LYS A 293 1.44 7.79 35.77
CA LYS A 293 1.65 9.23 35.88
C LYS A 293 3.02 9.57 35.32
N TRP A 294 3.02 10.26 34.20
CA TRP A 294 4.21 10.78 33.53
C TRP A 294 4.17 12.30 33.64
N ASP A 295 5.14 12.91 34.33
CA ASP A 295 5.19 14.36 34.50
C ASP A 295 5.48 15.07 33.15
N ARG A 296 4.84 16.23 32.94
CA ARG A 296 5.01 16.98 31.69
C ARG A 296 6.42 17.52 31.49
N ASP A 297 7.10 17.87 32.59
CA ASP A 297 8.51 18.23 32.58
C ASP A 297 9.40 16.96 32.51
N ASN A 298 9.56 16.43 31.29
CA ASN A 298 10.35 15.22 31.03
C ASN A 298 11.49 15.45 30.01
N SER A 299 12.54 14.63 30.10
CA SER A 299 13.78 14.76 29.32
C SER A 299 13.65 14.46 27.82
N ILE A 300 12.48 13.99 27.37
CA ILE A 300 12.18 13.70 25.97
C ILE A 300 11.12 14.63 25.37
N PHE A 301 10.66 15.64 26.12
CA PHE A 301 9.70 16.66 25.65
C PHE A 301 8.33 16.12 25.18
N ALA A 302 7.96 14.90 25.60
CA ALA A 302 6.67 14.32 25.30
C ALA A 302 5.54 15.06 26.05
N ASP A 303 4.41 15.28 25.37
CA ASP A 303 3.25 16.03 25.87
C ASP A 303 1.94 15.21 25.86
N VAL A 304 1.97 13.98 25.34
CA VAL A 304 0.87 13.02 25.36
C VAL A 304 1.39 11.57 25.42
N LEU A 305 0.61 10.65 25.98
CA LEU A 305 0.86 9.21 25.94
C LEU A 305 -0.18 8.55 25.02
N LEU A 306 0.26 7.84 23.97
CA LEU A 306 -0.63 6.91 23.27
C LEU A 306 -0.57 5.54 23.95
N ARG A 307 -1.70 4.83 24.01
CA ARG A 307 -1.82 3.49 24.58
C ARG A 307 -2.31 2.52 23.50
N ALA A 308 -1.53 1.47 23.26
CA ALA A 308 -2.00 0.24 22.63
C ALA A 308 -2.23 -0.83 23.71
N ASP A 309 -3.13 -1.77 23.47
CA ASP A 309 -3.32 -2.97 24.30
C ASP A 309 -2.84 -4.20 23.52
N GLU A 310 -2.22 -5.17 24.21
CA GLU A 310 -2.04 -6.49 23.62
C GLU A 310 -3.41 -7.16 23.42
N GLU A 311 -3.53 -7.87 22.30
CA GLU A 311 -4.75 -8.58 21.92
C GLU A 311 -5.04 -9.77 22.86
N ASP A 312 -6.29 -10.22 22.84
CA ASP A 312 -6.75 -11.23 23.79
C ASP A 312 -6.61 -12.63 23.21
N ASP A 313 -5.49 -13.30 23.54
CA ASP A 313 -5.22 -14.73 23.32
C ASP A 313 -6.33 -15.63 23.92
N GLU A 314 -7.46 -15.78 23.22
CA GLU A 314 -8.54 -16.71 23.57
C GLU A 314 -8.70 -17.83 22.51
N ALA A 315 -7.76 -17.96 21.56
CA ALA A 315 -7.82 -18.85 20.40
C ALA A 315 -6.76 -19.99 20.35
N GLU A 316 -6.10 -20.35 21.46
CA GLU A 316 -5.47 -21.69 21.59
C GLU A 316 -6.46 -22.70 22.24
N GLU A 317 -7.53 -23.02 21.51
CA GLU A 317 -8.25 -24.28 21.74
C GLU A 317 -7.41 -25.43 21.15
N ASP A 318 -6.65 -26.07 22.02
CA ASP A 318 -5.71 -27.16 21.74
C ASP A 318 -6.40 -28.38 21.09
N VAL A 319 -6.48 -28.38 19.75
CA VAL A 319 -7.20 -29.39 18.93
C VAL A 319 -6.55 -30.79 18.99
N SER A 320 -5.43 -30.95 19.72
CA SER A 320 -4.60 -32.17 19.73
C SER A 320 -5.15 -33.36 20.53
N ALA A 321 -6.37 -33.26 21.07
CA ALA A 321 -6.88 -34.16 22.11
C ALA A 321 -8.22 -34.88 21.79
N VAL A 322 -8.48 -35.28 20.54
CA VAL A 322 -9.62 -36.16 20.22
C VAL A 322 -9.37 -37.58 20.76
N GLN A 323 -9.99 -37.91 21.91
CA GLN A 323 -10.11 -39.29 22.42
C GLN A 323 -11.58 -39.73 22.46
N PRO A 324 -11.93 -40.96 22.01
CA PRO A 324 -13.32 -41.42 22.04
C PRO A 324 -13.84 -41.60 23.48
N LEU A 325 -15.03 -41.07 23.75
CA LEU A 325 -15.73 -41.24 25.03
C LEU A 325 -16.65 -42.47 25.01
N GLU A 326 -16.24 -43.52 25.73
CA GLU A 326 -17.11 -44.66 26.07
C GLU A 326 -18.21 -44.23 27.08
N PRO A 327 -19.48 -44.65 26.92
CA PRO A 327 -20.60 -44.20 27.74
C PRO A 327 -20.70 -44.93 29.08
N ALA A 328 -19.97 -44.46 30.11
CA ALA A 328 -20.05 -44.99 31.47
C ALA A 328 -21.20 -44.39 32.30
N GLU A 329 -22.30 -45.13 32.47
CA GLU A 329 -23.43 -44.75 33.33
C GLU A 329 -23.01 -44.43 34.78
N ARG A 330 -23.56 -43.37 35.37
CA ARG A 330 -23.40 -43.06 36.80
C ARG A 330 -24.71 -42.64 37.47
N VAL A 331 -25.43 -43.65 37.96
CA VAL A 331 -26.61 -43.50 38.82
C VAL A 331 -26.26 -42.68 40.07
N ARG A 332 -27.01 -41.59 40.33
CA ARG A 332 -26.93 -40.85 41.61
C ARG A 332 -27.74 -41.57 42.70
N ARG A 333 -27.18 -41.64 43.91
CA ARG A 333 -27.86 -42.05 45.15
C ARG A 333 -27.75 -40.95 46.19
N THR A 334 -28.86 -40.31 46.55
CA THR A 334 -29.05 -39.53 47.79
C THR A 334 -30.54 -39.37 48.05
N ASP A 335 -31.03 -39.78 49.22
CA ASP A 335 -32.40 -39.51 49.67
C ASP A 335 -32.49 -38.15 50.37
N GLY A 336 -33.48 -37.33 50.01
CA GLY A 336 -33.75 -36.04 50.67
C GLY A 336 -34.85 -35.24 49.96
N PRO A 337 -35.73 -34.53 50.69
CA PRO A 337 -36.86 -33.81 50.10
C PRO A 337 -36.44 -32.50 49.44
N LEU A 338 -36.89 -32.30 48.19
CA LEU A 338 -36.72 -31.05 47.44
C LEU A 338 -37.72 -29.99 47.93
N ASN A 339 -37.23 -28.78 48.23
CA ASN A 339 -38.06 -27.59 48.39
C ASN A 339 -37.25 -26.32 48.05
N GLY A 340 -37.48 -25.76 46.86
CA GLY A 340 -36.82 -24.57 46.34
C GLY A 340 -37.13 -24.38 44.87
N ILE A 341 -37.81 -23.28 44.53
CA ILE A 341 -38.18 -22.92 43.15
C ILE A 341 -36.99 -22.19 42.50
N PRO A 342 -36.63 -22.49 41.23
CA PRO A 342 -35.37 -22.04 40.66
C PRO A 342 -35.36 -20.55 40.28
N ILE A 343 -34.20 -19.93 40.46
CA ILE A 343 -33.81 -18.65 39.85
C ILE A 343 -32.57 -18.95 38.98
N GLY A 344 -32.44 -18.27 37.84
CA GLY A 344 -31.57 -18.68 36.73
C GLY A 344 -30.06 -18.74 37.02
N PRO A 345 -29.28 -19.42 36.15
CA PRO A 345 -27.87 -19.72 36.40
C PRO A 345 -26.97 -18.48 36.22
N SER A 346 -26.72 -17.76 37.31
CA SER A 346 -25.52 -16.93 37.46
C SER A 346 -24.32 -17.84 37.73
N SER A 347 -23.44 -18.01 36.74
CA SER A 347 -22.37 -19.00 36.69
C SER A 347 -21.15 -18.64 37.55
N GLN A 348 -21.32 -18.56 38.88
CA GLN A 348 -20.19 -18.51 39.79
C GLN A 348 -19.47 -19.88 39.88
N GLN A 349 -18.19 -19.86 39.51
CA GLN A 349 -17.13 -20.73 40.05
C GLN A 349 -17.34 -22.25 39.94
N ALA A 350 -17.23 -22.78 38.71
CA ALA A 350 -16.59 -24.09 38.54
C ALA A 350 -15.06 -23.92 38.75
N ALA A 351 -14.46 -24.73 39.63
CA ALA A 351 -13.04 -24.62 39.95
C ALA A 351 -12.14 -25.04 38.77
N ARG A 352 -11.56 -24.07 38.05
CA ARG A 352 -10.52 -24.32 37.03
C ARG A 352 -9.15 -24.58 37.69
N SER A 353 -8.38 -25.48 37.09
CA SER A 353 -7.12 -26.00 37.64
C SER A 353 -6.07 -24.90 37.90
N PRO A 354 -5.29 -24.97 39.00
CA PRO A 354 -4.38 -23.91 39.44
C PRO A 354 -3.07 -23.78 38.62
N SER A 355 -3.00 -24.39 37.44
CA SER A 355 -1.78 -24.54 36.63
C SER A 355 -1.74 -23.69 35.35
N ARG A 356 -2.86 -23.28 34.77
CA ARG A 356 -2.86 -22.29 33.67
C ARG A 356 -2.69 -20.88 34.26
N ARG A 357 -1.45 -20.40 34.32
CA ARG A 357 -1.16 -18.97 34.46
C ARG A 357 -1.62 -18.26 33.19
N ARG A 358 -2.78 -17.61 33.21
CA ARG A 358 -3.14 -16.64 32.16
C ARG A 358 -2.07 -15.54 32.18
N ASN A 359 -1.43 -15.25 31.05
CA ASN A 359 -0.50 -14.14 30.97
C ASN A 359 -1.26 -12.84 31.34
N PRO A 360 -0.68 -11.97 32.18
CA PRO A 360 -1.38 -10.76 32.61
C PRO A 360 -1.46 -9.80 31.42
N LYS A 361 -2.65 -9.63 30.83
CA LYS A 361 -2.93 -8.74 29.69
C LYS A 361 -2.12 -7.45 29.82
N ARG A 362 -1.38 -7.06 28.79
CA ARG A 362 -0.46 -5.91 28.84
C ARG A 362 -0.95 -4.77 27.97
N SER A 363 -0.43 -3.59 28.24
CA SER A 363 -0.60 -2.38 27.45
C SER A 363 0.77 -1.73 27.28
N VAL A 364 0.97 -1.05 26.16
CA VAL A 364 2.21 -0.32 25.88
C VAL A 364 1.90 1.16 25.73
N LEU A 365 2.55 1.98 26.54
CA LEU A 365 2.38 3.42 26.58
C LEU A 365 3.55 4.11 25.86
N TYR A 366 3.24 4.88 24.81
CA TYR A 366 4.22 5.54 23.95
C TYR A 366 4.26 7.06 24.24
N PRO A 367 5.36 7.59 24.82
CA PRO A 367 5.48 9.01 25.11
C PRO A 367 5.73 9.80 23.82
N CYS A 368 4.70 10.51 23.37
CA CYS A 368 4.60 11.12 22.05
C CYS A 368 4.50 12.65 22.12
N HIS A 369 4.59 13.26 20.93
CA HIS A 369 4.48 14.70 20.70
C HIS A 369 3.20 14.97 19.92
N ARG A 370 2.24 15.72 20.48
CA ARG A 370 1.01 16.16 19.80
C ARG A 370 1.38 16.73 18.44
N ALA A 371 2.40 17.59 18.39
CA ALA A 371 3.01 18.17 17.18
C ALA A 371 3.21 17.20 16.00
N MET A 372 3.59 15.93 16.23
CA MET A 372 3.74 14.92 15.16
C MET A 372 2.47 14.08 14.94
N LEU A 373 1.67 13.88 15.99
CA LEU A 373 0.36 13.21 15.88
C LEU A 373 -0.66 14.03 15.08
N LEU A 374 -0.53 15.36 15.03
CA LEU A 374 -1.35 16.27 14.22
C LEU A 374 -1.38 15.98 12.70
N ARG A 375 -0.58 15.01 12.22
CA ARG A 375 -0.64 14.48 10.85
C ARG A 375 -1.83 13.54 10.61
N SER A 376 -2.47 13.07 11.68
CA SER A 376 -3.80 12.44 11.67
C SER A 376 -4.87 13.50 11.92
N GLU A 377 -5.95 13.50 11.14
CA GLU A 377 -7.08 14.41 11.35
C GLU A 377 -7.82 14.13 12.67
N VAL A 378 -7.89 12.86 13.09
CA VAL A 378 -8.49 12.45 14.37
C VAL A 378 -7.72 13.04 15.54
N PHE A 379 -6.38 12.96 15.54
CA PHE A 379 -5.58 13.62 16.58
C PHE A 379 -5.61 15.16 16.45
N ALA A 380 -5.65 15.71 15.23
CA ALA A 380 -5.76 17.16 15.03
C ALA A 380 -7.06 17.75 15.60
N THR A 381 -8.19 17.09 15.36
CA THR A 381 -9.52 17.49 15.89
C THR A 381 -9.62 17.23 17.39
N MET A 382 -9.17 16.07 17.88
CA MET A 382 -9.10 15.75 19.32
C MET A 382 -8.31 16.80 20.09
N PHE A 383 -7.10 17.15 19.64
CA PHE A 383 -6.25 18.11 20.34
C PHE A 383 -6.68 19.57 20.19
N ALA A 384 -7.48 19.91 19.16
CA ALA A 384 -8.13 21.21 19.02
C ALA A 384 -9.38 21.38 19.91
N SER A 385 -9.94 20.27 20.40
CA SER A 385 -11.20 20.25 21.14
C SER A 385 -11.08 20.79 22.57
N PRO A 386 -12.19 21.20 23.21
CA PRO A 386 -12.21 21.54 24.62
C PRO A 386 -12.21 20.31 25.56
N PHE A 387 -12.11 19.08 25.04
CA PHE A 387 -12.08 17.86 25.86
C PHE A 387 -10.75 17.71 26.60
N ARG A 388 -10.68 16.76 27.54
CA ARG A 388 -9.55 16.51 28.45
C ARG A 388 -8.22 16.36 27.69
N GLU A 389 -8.26 15.70 26.54
CA GLU A 389 -7.13 15.40 25.67
C GLU A 389 -6.58 16.66 24.97
N GLY A 390 -7.43 17.66 24.74
CA GLY A 390 -7.03 18.97 24.24
C GLY A 390 -6.40 19.87 25.31
N GLN A 391 -6.77 19.68 26.58
CA GLN A 391 -6.35 20.51 27.71
C GLN A 391 -4.90 20.25 28.18
N GLU A 392 -4.49 20.95 29.23
CA GLU A 392 -3.15 20.87 29.83
C GLU A 392 -3.22 20.29 31.25
N GLY A 393 -2.70 19.07 31.44
CA GLY A 393 -2.54 18.43 32.74
C GLY A 393 -1.14 18.58 33.36
N LYS A 394 -1.03 18.33 34.68
CA LYS A 394 0.28 18.14 35.36
C LYS A 394 1.02 16.91 34.82
N HIS A 395 0.27 15.83 34.60
CA HIS A 395 0.75 14.59 33.99
C HIS A 395 0.19 14.49 32.57
N LEU A 396 0.89 13.78 31.69
CA LEU A 396 0.47 13.58 30.31
C LEU A 396 -0.88 12.85 30.24
N HIS A 397 -1.71 13.24 29.28
CA HIS A 397 -2.98 12.55 29.01
C HIS A 397 -2.71 11.24 28.26
N ILE A 398 -3.38 10.17 28.69
CA ILE A 398 -3.32 8.85 28.05
C ILE A 398 -4.49 8.74 27.09
N VAL A 399 -4.18 8.56 25.80
CA VAL A 399 -5.14 8.38 24.71
C VAL A 399 -5.04 6.93 24.24
N PRO A 400 -6.09 6.10 24.39
CA PRO A 400 -6.13 4.77 23.80
C PRO A 400 -6.24 4.85 22.28
N VAL A 401 -5.56 3.94 21.60
CA VAL A 401 -5.71 3.64 20.17
C VAL A 401 -6.09 2.18 20.09
N ASP A 402 -7.13 1.86 19.31
CA ASP A 402 -7.68 0.51 19.21
C ASP A 402 -6.89 -0.30 18.15
N CYS A 403 -5.67 -0.73 18.54
CA CYS A 403 -4.81 -1.61 17.76
C CYS A 403 -3.71 -2.25 18.64
N ALA A 404 -3.08 -3.32 18.14
CA ALA A 404 -1.93 -3.95 18.77
C ALA A 404 -0.69 -3.01 18.88
N PRO A 405 0.24 -3.26 19.83
CA PRO A 405 1.41 -2.41 20.03
C PRO A 405 2.31 -2.25 18.79
N ASP A 406 2.51 -3.34 18.04
CA ASP A 406 3.39 -3.32 16.85
C ASP A 406 2.77 -2.52 15.70
N VAL A 407 1.45 -2.57 15.54
CA VAL A 407 0.67 -1.73 14.61
C VAL A 407 0.81 -0.25 14.98
N LEU A 408 0.76 0.07 16.28
CA LEU A 408 1.01 1.44 16.75
C LEU A 408 2.45 1.90 16.51
N GLU A 409 3.45 1.01 16.57
CA GLU A 409 4.84 1.36 16.20
C GLU A 409 5.01 1.60 14.69
N VAL A 410 4.30 0.88 13.82
CA VAL A 410 4.24 1.19 12.38
C VAL A 410 3.62 2.56 12.14
N ILE A 411 2.47 2.85 12.76
CA ILE A 411 1.78 4.13 12.67
C ILE A 411 2.66 5.29 13.17
N LEU A 412 3.29 5.14 14.34
CA LEU A 412 4.19 6.16 14.89
C LEU A 412 5.43 6.34 14.01
N THR A 413 6.01 5.26 13.47
CA THR A 413 7.13 5.35 12.53
C THR A 413 6.73 6.13 11.28
N PHE A 414 5.54 5.90 10.73
CA PHE A 414 5.04 6.68 9.60
C PHE A 414 4.82 8.16 9.94
N LEU A 415 4.14 8.46 11.04
CA LEU A 415 3.86 9.83 11.48
C LEU A 415 5.14 10.65 11.65
N TYR A 416 6.19 10.07 12.26
CA TYR A 416 7.46 10.76 12.51
C TYR A 416 8.45 10.76 11.32
N THR A 417 8.31 9.84 10.35
CA THR A 417 9.39 9.60 9.35
C THR A 417 8.95 9.38 7.90
N GLU A 418 7.66 9.27 7.61
CA GLU A 418 7.11 8.87 6.30
C GLU A 418 7.47 7.45 5.82
N LYS A 419 8.24 6.67 6.59
CA LYS A 419 8.50 5.24 6.34
C LYS A 419 7.32 4.40 6.81
N ALA A 420 7.01 3.33 6.08
CA ALA A 420 5.90 2.43 6.38
C ALA A 420 6.31 1.02 5.99
N ASP A 421 7.29 0.50 6.72
CA ASP A 421 7.97 -0.77 6.42
C ASP A 421 7.39 -1.82 7.40
N PHE A 422 6.50 -2.69 6.94
CA PHE A 422 5.80 -3.71 7.76
C PHE A 422 5.57 -5.02 7.01
N SER A 423 5.28 -6.10 7.74
CA SER A 423 5.02 -7.44 7.20
C SER A 423 3.60 -7.58 6.66
N LEU A 424 3.39 -8.57 5.78
CA LEU A 424 2.06 -8.89 5.24
C LEU A 424 1.05 -9.23 6.35
N GLY A 425 1.45 -10.00 7.37
CA GLY A 425 0.58 -10.37 8.48
C GLY A 425 0.10 -9.21 9.36
N LEU A 426 0.80 -8.06 9.38
CA LEU A 426 0.35 -6.83 10.06
C LEU A 426 -0.47 -5.92 9.13
N ALA A 427 -0.61 -6.26 7.84
CA ALA A 427 -1.10 -5.31 6.85
C ALA A 427 -2.60 -5.02 6.99
N LEU A 428 -3.39 -5.99 7.47
CA LEU A 428 -4.83 -5.81 7.70
C LEU A 428 -5.09 -4.85 8.86
N ASP A 429 -4.37 -5.03 9.97
CA ASP A 429 -4.51 -4.20 11.17
C ASP A 429 -3.96 -2.79 10.93
N VAL A 430 -2.86 -2.67 10.18
CA VAL A 430 -2.32 -1.38 9.72
C VAL A 430 -3.30 -0.69 8.76
N LEU A 431 -4.01 -1.41 7.90
CA LEU A 431 -5.07 -0.85 7.05
C LEU A 431 -6.21 -0.28 7.89
N GLN A 432 -6.78 -1.09 8.80
CA GLN A 432 -7.89 -0.70 9.67
C GLN A 432 -7.51 0.46 10.61
N ALA A 433 -6.36 0.38 11.27
CA ALA A 433 -5.92 1.42 12.20
C ALA A 433 -5.47 2.71 11.48
N ALA A 434 -4.97 2.62 10.24
CA ALA A 434 -4.72 3.81 9.41
C ALA A 434 -6.04 4.45 8.94
N ASP A 435 -7.07 3.68 8.61
CA ASP A 435 -8.40 4.21 8.29
C ASP A 435 -9.04 4.88 9.52
N MET A 436 -9.07 4.20 10.67
CA MET A 436 -9.55 4.74 11.95
C MET A 436 -8.90 6.08 12.30
N LEU A 437 -7.60 6.24 12.04
CA LEU A 437 -6.85 7.47 12.34
C LEU A 437 -6.82 8.49 11.18
N PHE A 438 -7.52 8.25 10.07
CA PHE A 438 -7.57 9.10 8.88
C PHE A 438 -6.17 9.36 8.28
N ILE A 439 -5.35 8.30 8.20
CA ILE A 439 -3.98 8.31 7.67
C ILE A 439 -3.97 7.69 6.26
N GLU A 440 -4.63 8.36 5.32
CA GLU A 440 -4.92 7.85 3.96
C GLU A 440 -3.67 7.30 3.23
N LYS A 441 -2.51 7.95 3.33
CA LYS A 441 -1.24 7.46 2.75
C LYS A 441 -0.79 6.09 3.29
N LEU A 442 -1.04 5.80 4.57
CA LEU A 442 -0.63 4.56 5.21
C LEU A 442 -1.63 3.44 4.87
N LYS A 443 -2.93 3.76 4.89
CA LYS A 443 -4.02 2.91 4.39
C LYS A 443 -3.78 2.47 2.94
N GLN A 444 -3.46 3.40 2.04
CA GLN A 444 -3.13 3.09 0.64
C GLN A 444 -1.91 2.16 0.50
N ARG A 445 -0.87 2.32 1.34
CA ARG A 445 0.29 1.42 1.35
C ARG A 445 -0.05 0.02 1.88
N ALA A 446 -0.91 -0.09 2.89
CA ALA A 446 -1.38 -1.38 3.39
C ALA A 446 -2.23 -2.11 2.33
N ALA A 447 -3.16 -1.40 1.69
CA ALA A 447 -3.97 -1.95 0.60
C ALA A 447 -3.12 -2.38 -0.62
N LEU A 448 -2.08 -1.60 -0.95
CA LEU A 448 -1.10 -2.00 -1.96
C LEU A 448 -0.42 -3.31 -1.57
N LEU A 449 0.12 -3.42 -0.35
CA LEU A 449 0.85 -4.58 0.14
C LEU A 449 0.01 -5.87 0.15
N ILE A 450 -1.26 -5.79 0.58
CA ILE A 450 -2.20 -6.91 0.58
C ILE A 450 -2.50 -7.36 -0.86
N SER A 451 -2.95 -6.43 -1.72
CA SER A 451 -3.41 -6.76 -3.09
C SER A 451 -2.30 -7.26 -4.03
N THR A 452 -1.03 -7.15 -3.65
CA THR A 452 0.12 -7.51 -4.51
C THR A 452 0.87 -8.74 -4.02
N LEU A 453 1.09 -8.88 -2.71
CA LEU A 453 1.76 -10.05 -2.14
C LEU A 453 0.81 -11.26 -2.05
N GLY A 454 -0.49 -11.02 -1.81
CA GLY A 454 -1.51 -12.07 -1.88
C GLY A 454 -1.75 -12.62 -3.30
N ASN A 455 -1.29 -11.92 -4.35
CA ASN A 455 -1.46 -12.32 -5.76
C ASN A 455 -0.45 -13.41 -6.20
N GLY A 456 -0.18 -14.40 -5.36
CA GLY A 456 0.74 -15.50 -5.66
C GLY A 456 0.22 -16.40 -6.77
N SER A 457 0.94 -16.44 -7.89
CA SER A 457 0.80 -17.44 -8.97
C SER A 457 -0.45 -17.40 -9.84
N ALA A 458 -1.32 -16.40 -9.72
CA ALA A 458 -2.54 -16.23 -10.55
C ALA A 458 -2.30 -15.93 -12.05
N SER A 459 -1.11 -16.20 -12.58
CA SER A 459 -0.75 -16.00 -14.00
C SER A 459 -0.09 -17.26 -14.57
N VAL A 460 -0.83 -17.94 -15.45
CA VAL A 460 -0.37 -18.90 -16.48
C VAL A 460 0.23 -20.25 -16.02
N VAL A 461 0.72 -20.41 -14.78
CA VAL A 461 1.50 -21.63 -14.39
C VAL A 461 0.97 -22.37 -13.13
N GLU A 462 -0.33 -22.61 -13.04
CA GLU A 462 -0.92 -23.51 -12.00
C GLU A 462 -1.49 -24.83 -12.55
N SER A 463 -1.28 -25.15 -13.85
CA SER A 463 -1.66 -26.45 -14.43
C SER A 463 -0.86 -27.66 -13.88
N GLU A 464 0.29 -27.44 -13.25
CA GLU A 464 1.16 -28.51 -12.74
C GLU A 464 1.01 -28.82 -11.23
N ASN A 465 0.16 -28.11 -10.47
CA ASN A 465 0.02 -28.33 -9.02
C ASN A 465 -1.40 -28.78 -8.60
N PRO A 466 -1.76 -30.07 -8.77
CA PRO A 466 -3.08 -30.61 -8.42
C PRO A 466 -3.34 -30.76 -6.90
N ARG A 467 -2.53 -30.11 -6.05
CA ARG A 467 -2.80 -29.93 -4.61
C ARG A 467 -2.86 -28.46 -4.22
N GLY A 468 -2.09 -27.60 -4.89
CA GLY A 468 -2.18 -26.16 -4.75
C GLY A 468 -1.98 -25.64 -3.33
N GLU A 469 -1.20 -26.32 -2.51
CA GLU A 469 -0.67 -25.78 -1.26
C GLU A 469 0.16 -24.53 -1.60
N THR A 470 -0.28 -23.36 -1.13
CA THR A 470 0.50 -22.12 -1.23
C THR A 470 0.61 -21.49 0.15
N ASP A 471 1.84 -21.20 0.60
CA ASP A 471 2.21 -20.62 1.90
C ASP A 471 1.61 -19.20 2.20
N LEU A 472 0.61 -18.76 1.43
CA LEU A 472 -0.12 -17.51 1.57
C LEU A 472 -1.41 -17.66 2.39
N GLU A 473 -2.04 -18.84 2.36
CA GLU A 473 -3.28 -19.11 3.12
C GLU A 473 -3.02 -19.06 4.65
N ASP A 474 -1.79 -19.38 5.08
CA ASP A 474 -1.30 -19.25 6.46
C ASP A 474 -1.00 -17.79 6.90
N LEU A 475 -1.02 -16.80 5.98
CA LEU A 475 -0.54 -15.43 6.24
C LEU A 475 -1.63 -14.35 6.21
N ILE A 476 -2.65 -14.49 5.37
CA ILE A 476 -3.83 -13.61 5.32
C ILE A 476 -5.06 -14.42 4.91
N ASN A 477 -6.14 -14.32 5.70
CA ASN A 477 -7.45 -14.81 5.33
C ASN A 477 -8.13 -13.88 4.30
N ILE A 478 -8.54 -14.43 3.15
CA ILE A 478 -9.19 -13.64 2.09
C ILE A 478 -10.56 -13.09 2.49
N TYR A 479 -11.31 -13.80 3.35
CA TYR A 479 -12.61 -13.34 3.85
C TYR A 479 -12.47 -12.04 4.65
N ASP A 480 -11.40 -11.92 5.44
CA ASP A 480 -11.17 -10.76 6.29
C ASP A 480 -10.56 -9.58 5.50
N VAL A 481 -9.85 -9.85 4.40
CA VAL A 481 -9.49 -8.81 3.40
C VAL A 481 -10.73 -8.20 2.76
N ILE A 482 -11.73 -9.01 2.38
CA ILE A 482 -12.96 -8.51 1.75
C ILE A 482 -13.80 -7.72 2.76
N ARG A 483 -13.96 -8.21 4.00
CA ARG A 483 -14.62 -7.43 5.06
C ARG A 483 -13.90 -6.10 5.32
N ALA A 484 -12.57 -6.11 5.45
CA ALA A 484 -11.80 -4.87 5.62
C ALA A 484 -11.85 -3.94 4.40
N SER A 485 -11.97 -4.47 3.17
CA SER A 485 -12.17 -3.66 1.96
C SER A 485 -13.50 -2.91 2.00
N TRP A 486 -14.55 -3.56 2.51
CA TRP A 486 -15.87 -2.98 2.70
C TRP A 486 -15.90 -1.91 3.80
N ASP A 487 -15.33 -2.21 4.96
CA ASP A 487 -15.31 -1.29 6.11
C ASP A 487 -14.49 -0.04 5.79
N THR A 488 -13.26 -0.21 5.27
CA THR A 488 -12.34 0.89 4.93
C THR A 488 -12.61 1.50 3.54
N ARG A 489 -13.56 0.92 2.78
CA ARG A 489 -14.00 1.35 1.44
C ARG A 489 -12.88 1.43 0.40
N VAL A 490 -12.07 0.38 0.34
CA VAL A 490 -10.93 0.28 -0.59
C VAL A 490 -11.27 -0.68 -1.73
N HIS A 491 -11.85 -0.13 -2.81
CA HIS A 491 -12.27 -0.87 -4.01
C HIS A 491 -11.18 -1.81 -4.56
N ARG A 492 -9.90 -1.40 -4.53
CA ARG A 492 -8.75 -2.22 -4.93
C ARG A 492 -8.61 -3.55 -4.17
N LEU A 493 -9.10 -3.61 -2.93
CA LEU A 493 -9.12 -4.84 -2.12
C LEU A 493 -10.39 -5.66 -2.34
N GLU A 494 -11.49 -5.03 -2.73
CA GLU A 494 -12.75 -5.67 -3.16
C GLU A 494 -12.53 -6.39 -4.51
N GLU A 495 -12.01 -5.69 -5.52
CA GLU A 495 -11.51 -6.23 -6.80
C GLU A 495 -10.52 -7.38 -6.60
N PHE A 496 -9.52 -7.19 -5.73
CA PHE A 496 -8.51 -8.21 -5.43
C PHE A 496 -9.14 -9.46 -4.80
N GLY A 497 -10.05 -9.28 -3.84
CA GLY A 497 -10.73 -10.38 -3.16
C GLY A 497 -11.63 -11.19 -4.09
N ALA A 498 -12.48 -10.51 -4.87
CA ALA A 498 -13.33 -11.16 -5.86
C ALA A 498 -12.50 -11.92 -6.91
N ARG A 499 -11.43 -11.31 -7.45
CA ARG A 499 -10.54 -11.96 -8.42
C ARG A 499 -9.78 -13.14 -7.83
N TYR A 500 -9.28 -13.02 -6.59
CA TYR A 500 -8.59 -14.11 -5.89
C TYR A 500 -9.52 -15.32 -5.68
N ILE A 501 -10.77 -15.07 -5.26
CA ILE A 501 -11.78 -16.13 -5.11
C ILE A 501 -12.15 -16.72 -6.48
N ALA A 502 -12.41 -15.92 -7.52
CA ALA A 502 -12.78 -16.42 -8.85
C ALA A 502 -11.71 -17.33 -9.49
N TYR A 503 -10.43 -17.03 -9.28
CA TYR A 503 -9.31 -17.84 -9.77
C TYR A 503 -9.11 -19.16 -9.00
N ARG A 504 -9.77 -19.33 -7.84
CA ARG A 504 -9.68 -20.52 -6.96
C ARG A 504 -11.06 -20.98 -6.48
N LEU A 505 -12.10 -20.69 -7.25
CA LEU A 505 -13.51 -20.80 -6.84
C LEU A 505 -13.90 -22.23 -6.46
N GLU A 506 -13.22 -23.23 -7.05
CA GLU A 506 -13.32 -24.66 -6.73
C GLU A 506 -13.18 -24.98 -5.24
N ARG A 507 -12.41 -24.17 -4.49
CA ARG A 507 -12.22 -24.29 -3.05
C ARG A 507 -13.38 -23.64 -2.29
N TYR A 508 -13.55 -22.34 -2.52
CA TYR A 508 -14.41 -21.49 -1.70
C TYR A 508 -15.90 -21.70 -1.92
N ILE A 509 -16.33 -22.15 -3.10
CA ILE A 509 -17.75 -22.23 -3.47
C ILE A 509 -18.61 -23.13 -2.57
N ASP A 510 -18.00 -24.16 -1.97
CA ASP A 510 -18.68 -25.09 -1.06
C ASP A 510 -18.40 -24.79 0.43
N GLU A 511 -17.66 -23.71 0.74
CA GLU A 511 -17.33 -23.33 2.13
C GLU A 511 -18.45 -22.55 2.82
N PRO A 512 -18.68 -22.78 4.13
CA PRO A 512 -19.68 -22.02 4.89
C PRO A 512 -19.32 -20.54 5.03
N GLN A 513 -18.03 -20.21 5.12
CA GLN A 513 -17.57 -18.81 5.24
C GLN A 513 -17.80 -18.02 3.95
N PHE A 514 -17.69 -18.64 2.77
CA PHE A 514 -18.09 -18.01 1.51
C PHE A 514 -19.60 -17.76 1.47
N LYS A 515 -20.41 -18.74 1.90
CA LYS A 515 -21.86 -18.57 1.99
C LYS A 515 -22.27 -17.41 2.93
N GLU A 516 -21.58 -17.25 4.06
CA GLU A 516 -21.75 -16.11 4.97
C GLU A 516 -21.32 -14.78 4.30
N LEU A 517 -20.16 -14.74 3.63
CA LEU A 517 -19.68 -13.55 2.93
C LEU A 517 -20.65 -13.07 1.83
N VAL A 518 -21.27 -14.00 1.08
CA VAL A 518 -22.28 -13.66 0.06
C VAL A 518 -23.55 -13.09 0.70
N GLN A 519 -23.98 -13.59 1.86
CA GLN A 519 -25.07 -12.99 2.64
C GLN A 519 -24.72 -11.59 3.16
N GLU A 520 -23.50 -11.40 3.67
CA GLU A 520 -22.99 -10.10 4.11
C GLU A 520 -23.04 -9.11 2.93
N SER A 521 -22.49 -9.47 1.76
CA SER A 521 -22.50 -8.65 0.55
C SER A 521 -23.93 -8.25 0.14
N ALA A 522 -24.84 -9.22 0.02
CA ALA A 522 -26.24 -8.96 -0.35
C ALA A 522 -26.97 -8.05 0.66
N SER A 523 -26.58 -8.07 1.95
CA SER A 523 -27.20 -7.27 3.00
C SER A 523 -26.78 -5.79 3.02
N ARG A 524 -25.67 -5.41 2.34
CA ARG A 524 -25.15 -4.02 2.29
C ARG A 524 -26.15 -3.06 1.62
N ILE A 525 -26.93 -3.56 0.65
CA ILE A 525 -27.87 -2.77 -0.15
C ILE A 525 -29.23 -2.62 0.57
N LYS A 526 -29.42 -1.49 1.27
CA LYS A 526 -30.59 -1.19 2.12
C LYS A 526 -31.98 -1.15 1.44
N ALA A 527 -32.04 -1.35 0.13
CA ALA A 527 -33.28 -1.33 -0.66
C ALA A 527 -33.36 -2.44 -1.72
N ARG A 528 -32.50 -3.48 -1.61
CA ARG A 528 -32.37 -4.56 -2.59
C ARG A 528 -33.73 -5.19 -2.92
N GLN A 529 -34.11 -5.20 -4.20
CA GLN A 529 -35.17 -6.05 -4.73
C GLN A 529 -34.63 -7.47 -4.94
N GLU A 530 -35.51 -8.47 -5.02
CA GLU A 530 -35.10 -9.87 -5.29
C GLU A 530 -34.27 -9.97 -6.60
N THR A 531 -34.59 -9.14 -7.60
CA THR A 531 -33.92 -9.00 -8.90
C THR A 531 -32.65 -8.14 -8.93
N ASP A 532 -32.28 -7.45 -7.85
CA ASP A 532 -31.05 -6.64 -7.85
C ASP A 532 -29.84 -7.55 -7.64
N THR A 533 -28.77 -7.41 -8.43
CA THR A 533 -27.63 -8.34 -8.33
C THR A 533 -26.82 -8.18 -7.04
N VAL A 534 -25.89 -9.11 -6.78
CA VAL A 534 -25.00 -9.10 -5.61
C VAL A 534 -23.60 -8.75 -6.08
N GLU A 535 -23.11 -7.56 -5.70
CA GLU A 535 -21.86 -6.95 -6.16
C GLU A 535 -20.69 -7.96 -6.19
N LEU A 536 -20.42 -8.64 -5.07
CA LEU A 536 -19.34 -9.64 -4.95
C LEU A 536 -19.50 -10.83 -5.92
N ILE A 537 -20.73 -11.26 -6.20
CA ILE A 537 -21.00 -12.39 -7.10
C ILE A 537 -20.81 -11.97 -8.56
N ASP A 538 -21.18 -10.74 -8.92
CA ASP A 538 -20.96 -10.21 -10.27
C ASP A 538 -19.48 -9.94 -10.54
N ASP A 539 -18.73 -9.41 -9.58
CA ASP A 539 -17.27 -9.30 -9.68
C ASP A 539 -16.61 -10.69 -9.81
N ILE A 540 -17.05 -11.69 -9.03
CA ILE A 540 -16.58 -13.07 -9.16
C ILE A 540 -16.92 -13.65 -10.53
N ARG A 541 -18.14 -13.43 -11.06
CA ARG A 541 -18.54 -13.85 -12.42
C ARG A 541 -17.67 -13.20 -13.50
N TYR A 542 -17.39 -11.90 -13.36
CA TYR A 542 -16.54 -11.15 -14.28
C TYR A 542 -15.12 -11.72 -14.32
N TYR A 543 -14.48 -11.88 -13.16
CA TYR A 543 -13.12 -12.45 -13.09
C TYR A 543 -13.06 -13.96 -13.40
N LEU A 544 -14.15 -14.70 -13.19
CA LEU A 544 -14.27 -16.09 -13.63
C LEU A 544 -14.36 -16.18 -15.16
N SER A 545 -15.07 -15.26 -15.81
CA SER A 545 -15.09 -15.15 -17.27
C SER A 545 -13.69 -14.78 -17.80
N ASP A 546 -13.03 -13.77 -17.23
CA ASP A 546 -11.67 -13.34 -17.59
C ASP A 546 -10.63 -14.49 -17.48
N ARG A 547 -10.70 -15.28 -16.40
CA ARG A 547 -9.87 -16.47 -16.16
C ARG A 547 -9.87 -17.45 -17.34
N PHE A 548 -11.01 -17.66 -17.99
CA PHE A 548 -11.16 -18.59 -19.11
C PHE A 548 -11.11 -17.89 -20.49
N ARG A 549 -11.43 -16.59 -20.57
CA ARG A 549 -11.42 -15.79 -21.81
C ARG A 549 -10.14 -15.93 -22.61
N LEU A 550 -9.00 -15.87 -21.94
CA LEU A 550 -7.65 -16.01 -22.53
C LEU A 550 -7.38 -17.38 -23.20
N ARG A 551 -8.32 -18.33 -23.13
CA ARG A 551 -8.26 -19.63 -23.81
C ARG A 551 -9.33 -19.80 -24.91
N PHE A 552 -10.29 -18.87 -25.03
CA PHE A 552 -11.35 -18.94 -26.04
C PHE A 552 -11.04 -18.19 -27.34
N GLU A 553 -10.18 -17.16 -27.32
CA GLU A 553 -9.91 -16.31 -28.50
C GLU A 553 -9.36 -17.09 -29.73
N ASP A 554 -8.62 -18.19 -29.51
CA ASP A 554 -8.13 -19.09 -30.59
C ASP A 554 -9.22 -20.03 -31.17
N THR A 555 -10.40 -20.09 -30.56
CA THR A 555 -11.47 -21.06 -30.93
C THR A 555 -12.60 -20.46 -31.77
N GLY A 556 -12.72 -19.14 -31.83
CA GLY A 556 -13.82 -18.45 -32.51
C GLY A 556 -15.18 -18.55 -31.81
N LEU A 557 -15.23 -18.99 -30.54
CA LEU A 557 -16.47 -19.15 -29.76
C LEU A 557 -17.04 -17.85 -29.16
N ASP A 558 -16.39 -16.70 -29.35
CA ASP A 558 -16.89 -15.39 -28.87
C ASP A 558 -18.36 -15.12 -29.31
N GLU A 559 -18.76 -15.58 -30.49
CA GLU A 559 -20.13 -15.42 -31.02
C GLU A 559 -21.20 -16.11 -30.14
N MET A 560 -20.84 -17.10 -29.32
CA MET A 560 -21.79 -17.79 -28.43
C MET A 560 -22.03 -17.09 -27.09
N MET A 561 -21.21 -16.09 -26.71
CA MET A 561 -21.40 -15.35 -25.45
C MET A 561 -22.48 -14.27 -25.56
N ASP A 562 -22.73 -13.72 -26.75
CA ASP A 562 -23.77 -12.69 -26.97
C ASP A 562 -25.19 -13.28 -27.07
N GLU A 563 -25.35 -14.58 -27.37
CA GLU A 563 -26.68 -15.21 -27.54
C GLU A 563 -27.38 -15.60 -26.22
N SER A 564 -26.69 -15.61 -25.07
CA SER A 564 -27.25 -16.10 -23.80
C SER A 564 -28.18 -15.14 -23.06
N ASN A 565 -28.76 -14.14 -23.75
CA ASN A 565 -29.59 -13.07 -23.15
C ASN A 565 -30.99 -12.92 -23.79
N ASP A 566 -31.52 -13.96 -24.43
CA ASP A 566 -32.95 -13.98 -24.82
C ASP A 566 -33.60 -15.37 -24.70
N GLY A 567 -34.94 -15.39 -24.65
CA GLY A 567 -35.73 -16.48 -24.06
C GLY A 567 -35.84 -17.79 -24.85
N ALA A 568 -35.96 -18.91 -24.13
CA ALA A 568 -36.00 -20.26 -24.67
C ALA A 568 -37.22 -20.60 -25.55
N VAL A 569 -36.99 -21.32 -26.66
CA VAL A 569 -37.92 -22.39 -27.12
C VAL A 569 -37.27 -23.50 -27.96
N SER A 570 -37.53 -24.74 -27.51
CA SER A 570 -37.81 -25.96 -28.30
C SER A 570 -36.86 -26.41 -29.42
N ALA A 571 -36.21 -27.56 -29.19
CA ALA A 571 -35.69 -28.40 -30.28
C ALA A 571 -36.82 -29.09 -31.06
N THR A 572 -36.74 -29.11 -32.39
CA THR A 572 -37.47 -30.05 -33.26
C THR A 572 -36.62 -30.44 -34.47
N THR A 573 -36.41 -31.73 -34.67
CA THR A 573 -35.79 -32.28 -35.89
C THR A 573 -36.80 -32.38 -37.03
N GLU A 574 -36.46 -31.94 -38.25
CA GLU A 574 -36.98 -32.58 -39.46
C GLU A 574 -36.09 -32.33 -40.70
N ASN A 575 -36.39 -33.03 -41.80
CA ASN A 575 -35.48 -33.28 -42.92
C ASN A 575 -36.17 -32.90 -44.25
N GLY A 576 -35.71 -31.88 -44.98
CA GLY A 576 -36.51 -31.28 -46.07
C GLY A 576 -35.71 -30.58 -47.20
N LYS A 577 -35.72 -31.20 -48.38
CA LYS A 577 -34.99 -30.82 -49.61
C LYS A 577 -35.43 -29.49 -50.29
N ASP A 578 -34.43 -28.83 -50.90
CA ASP A 578 -34.41 -28.30 -52.29
C ASP A 578 -35.40 -27.18 -52.73
N SER A 579 -34.88 -25.98 -53.07
CA SER A 579 -34.92 -25.45 -54.47
C SER A 579 -34.45 -23.99 -54.68
N GLY A 580 -33.61 -23.78 -55.71
CA GLY A 580 -33.86 -22.78 -56.78
C GLY A 580 -33.41 -21.30 -56.68
N ALA A 581 -32.48 -20.91 -57.59
CA ALA A 581 -32.31 -19.57 -58.23
C ALA A 581 -31.85 -18.36 -57.37
N LYS A 582 -30.69 -17.72 -57.62
CA LYS A 582 -30.28 -16.80 -58.73
C LYS A 582 -30.85 -15.37 -58.63
N ALA A 583 -30.11 -14.27 -58.90
CA ALA A 583 -28.67 -14.09 -59.18
C ALA A 583 -28.25 -12.59 -59.21
N GLY A 584 -26.93 -12.33 -59.15
CA GLY A 584 -26.25 -11.17 -59.80
C GLY A 584 -26.07 -9.89 -58.97
N HIS A 585 -25.09 -9.01 -59.24
CA HIS A 585 -24.01 -8.96 -60.25
C HIS A 585 -22.95 -7.90 -59.81
N ASP A 586 -21.71 -7.70 -60.30
CA ASP A 586 -20.61 -8.40 -61.03
C ASP A 586 -19.44 -7.35 -61.06
N ASP A 587 -18.12 -7.59 -61.17
CA ASP A 587 -17.25 -8.79 -61.19
C ASP A 587 -16.16 -8.57 -60.08
N GLU A 588 -14.81 -8.65 -60.13
CA GLU A 588 -13.72 -9.00 -61.08
C GLU A 588 -12.70 -9.90 -60.34
N GLY A 589 -11.83 -10.70 -60.97
CA GLY A 589 -11.66 -10.93 -62.41
C GLY A 589 -10.32 -11.57 -62.86
N TYR A 590 -9.29 -11.75 -62.00
CA TYR A 590 -7.95 -12.21 -62.44
C TYR A 590 -7.25 -13.24 -61.55
N SER A 591 -6.46 -14.19 -62.08
CA SER A 591 -6.78 -15.29 -63.01
C SER A 591 -5.60 -16.30 -62.97
N GLY A 592 -5.86 -17.62 -63.12
CA GLY A 592 -4.80 -18.64 -63.12
C GLY A 592 -5.32 -20.08 -62.94
N SER A 593 -5.32 -20.86 -64.01
CA SER A 593 -6.02 -22.17 -64.07
C SER A 593 -5.18 -23.38 -63.57
N PRO A 594 -5.84 -24.48 -63.13
CA PRO A 594 -5.18 -25.68 -62.58
C PRO A 594 -4.91 -26.78 -63.63
N PRO A 595 -4.34 -27.92 -63.20
CA PRO A 595 -4.80 -29.24 -63.65
C PRO A 595 -5.19 -30.17 -62.47
N GLU A 596 -5.91 -31.26 -62.80
CA GLU A 596 -6.57 -32.17 -61.84
C GLU A 596 -5.70 -33.36 -61.37
N ALA A 597 -6.26 -34.18 -60.46
CA ALA A 597 -5.54 -35.16 -59.65
C ALA A 597 -5.48 -36.61 -60.20
N VAL A 598 -4.36 -37.27 -59.93
CA VAL A 598 -4.18 -38.73 -59.72
C VAL A 598 -2.96 -38.91 -58.79
N GLY A 599 -2.90 -39.77 -57.78
CA GLY A 599 -3.91 -40.66 -57.19
C GLY A 599 -3.28 -41.82 -56.40
N ASP A 600 -3.97 -42.27 -55.33
CA ASP A 600 -3.79 -43.53 -54.59
C ASP A 600 -2.57 -43.72 -53.65
N GLY A 601 -2.77 -44.54 -52.61
CA GLY A 601 -1.75 -45.32 -51.91
C GLY A 601 -0.85 -44.67 -50.83
N LEU A 602 -1.32 -44.63 -49.57
CA LEU A 602 -0.69 -45.31 -48.40
C LEU A 602 -1.22 -44.76 -47.06
N ALA A 603 -1.67 -45.65 -46.18
CA ALA A 603 -1.86 -45.37 -44.75
C ALA A 603 -0.70 -45.99 -43.95
N PRO A 604 -0.21 -45.32 -42.90
CA PRO A 604 0.57 -45.94 -41.84
C PRO A 604 -0.14 -45.82 -40.48
N ASP A 605 -0.57 -46.97 -39.97
CA ASP A 605 -0.64 -47.45 -38.58
C ASP A 605 -0.96 -46.48 -37.41
N LEU A 606 -2.00 -46.85 -36.67
CA LEU A 606 -2.71 -46.04 -35.66
C LEU A 606 -2.21 -46.26 -34.21
N GLU A 607 -1.02 -46.82 -34.01
CA GLU A 607 -0.61 -47.45 -32.73
C GLU A 607 0.45 -46.71 -31.89
N HIS A 608 0.85 -45.48 -32.24
CA HIS A 608 1.95 -44.74 -31.55
C HIS A 608 1.59 -43.32 -31.08
N LEU A 609 0.48 -43.17 -30.35
CA LEU A 609 0.13 -41.94 -29.61
C LEU A 609 -0.31 -42.16 -28.13
N GLU A 610 -0.13 -43.36 -27.58
CA GLU A 610 -0.37 -43.64 -26.14
C GLU A 610 0.70 -43.04 -25.22
N THR A 611 0.78 -41.70 -25.14
CA THR A 611 1.56 -41.00 -24.09
C THR A 611 1.05 -39.60 -23.71
N GLN A 612 -0.16 -39.22 -24.09
CA GLN A 612 -0.84 -38.03 -23.56
C GLN A 612 -1.83 -38.43 -22.46
N GLY A 613 -1.90 -37.63 -21.39
CA GLY A 613 -2.75 -37.91 -20.23
C GLY A 613 -4.23 -37.74 -20.53
N VAL A 614 -5.08 -38.55 -19.92
CA VAL A 614 -6.55 -38.38 -20.02
C VAL A 614 -6.97 -37.14 -19.26
N VAL A 615 -7.29 -36.07 -19.99
CA VAL A 615 -7.80 -34.81 -19.47
C VAL A 615 -9.16 -35.03 -18.80
N ARG A 616 -9.43 -34.37 -17.67
CA ARG A 616 -10.67 -34.55 -16.89
C ARG A 616 -11.26 -33.27 -16.33
N THR A 617 -12.58 -33.16 -16.36
CA THR A 617 -13.33 -32.04 -15.77
C THR A 617 -13.26 -32.07 -14.23
N LEU A 618 -13.70 -31.00 -13.57
CA LEU A 618 -13.78 -30.92 -12.11
C LEU A 618 -14.65 -32.02 -11.49
N ASP A 619 -15.72 -32.43 -12.16
CA ASP A 619 -16.59 -33.54 -11.75
C ASP A 619 -16.02 -34.93 -12.16
N GLY A 620 -14.83 -34.96 -12.76
CA GLY A 620 -14.06 -36.17 -13.06
C GLY A 620 -14.39 -36.86 -14.39
N GLU A 621 -15.28 -36.28 -15.21
CA GLU A 621 -15.59 -36.76 -16.56
C GLU A 621 -14.39 -36.62 -17.50
N ILE A 622 -14.36 -37.38 -18.60
CA ILE A 622 -13.25 -37.31 -19.56
C ILE A 622 -13.52 -36.16 -20.54
N ALA A 623 -12.63 -35.17 -20.53
CA ALA A 623 -12.59 -34.14 -21.57
C ALA A 623 -11.73 -34.65 -22.75
N GLY A 624 -12.08 -34.25 -23.97
CA GLY A 624 -11.32 -34.63 -25.17
C GLY A 624 -9.98 -33.92 -25.28
N ASP A 625 -9.95 -32.65 -24.88
CA ASP A 625 -8.78 -31.77 -24.82
C ASP A 625 -8.95 -30.75 -23.66
N GLU A 626 -7.93 -29.92 -23.46
CA GLU A 626 -7.88 -28.91 -22.38
C GLU A 626 -8.88 -27.76 -22.60
N PHE A 627 -9.22 -27.42 -23.86
CA PHE A 627 -10.18 -26.35 -24.16
C PHE A 627 -11.62 -26.78 -23.83
N ALA A 628 -11.99 -28.02 -24.19
CA ALA A 628 -13.27 -28.62 -23.80
C ALA A 628 -13.36 -28.83 -22.28
N GLN A 629 -12.24 -29.17 -21.62
CA GLN A 629 -12.15 -29.26 -20.16
C GLN A 629 -12.51 -27.92 -19.51
N ASP A 630 -11.89 -26.82 -19.96
CA ASP A 630 -12.13 -25.47 -19.43
C ASP A 630 -13.55 -24.97 -19.68
N ALA A 631 -14.09 -25.17 -20.89
CA ALA A 631 -15.47 -24.80 -21.22
C ALA A 631 -16.49 -25.48 -20.29
N ILE A 632 -16.30 -26.77 -20.01
CA ILE A 632 -17.16 -27.53 -19.09
C ILE A 632 -16.92 -27.08 -17.64
N ASN A 633 -15.67 -26.87 -17.21
CA ASN A 633 -15.35 -26.40 -15.86
C ASN A 633 -15.97 -25.01 -15.57
N TYR A 634 -15.96 -24.10 -16.54
CA TYR A 634 -16.62 -22.79 -16.44
C TYR A 634 -18.13 -22.92 -16.21
N GLN A 635 -18.80 -23.78 -16.99
CA GLN A 635 -20.23 -24.05 -16.82
C GLN A 635 -20.55 -24.73 -15.47
N ILE A 636 -19.73 -25.68 -15.01
CA ILE A 636 -19.87 -26.31 -13.69
C ILE A 636 -19.79 -25.25 -12.58
N LEU A 637 -18.85 -24.32 -12.67
CA LEU A 637 -18.63 -23.27 -11.66
C LEU A 637 -19.74 -22.21 -11.66
N LEU A 638 -20.21 -21.76 -12.81
CA LEU A 638 -21.42 -20.91 -12.91
C LEU A 638 -22.63 -21.61 -12.29
N GLY A 639 -22.88 -22.87 -12.68
CA GLY A 639 -23.96 -23.67 -12.13
C GLY A 639 -23.81 -23.98 -10.64
N LYS A 640 -22.62 -23.85 -10.03
CA LYS A 640 -22.45 -23.86 -8.56
C LYS A 640 -22.80 -22.50 -7.94
N ILE A 641 -22.42 -21.37 -8.56
CA ILE A 641 -22.81 -20.02 -8.10
C ILE A 641 -24.34 -19.89 -8.08
N GLU A 642 -25.02 -20.33 -9.14
CA GLU A 642 -26.48 -20.33 -9.24
C GLU A 642 -27.12 -21.13 -8.10
N ARG A 643 -26.70 -22.39 -7.90
CA ARG A 643 -27.17 -23.20 -6.77
C ARG A 643 -26.85 -22.60 -5.41
N LEU A 644 -25.75 -21.83 -5.25
CA LEU A 644 -25.46 -21.13 -4.00
C LEU A 644 -26.45 -19.98 -3.75
N MET A 645 -26.81 -19.23 -4.79
CA MET A 645 -27.85 -18.18 -4.73
C MET A 645 -29.23 -18.78 -4.43
N GLU A 646 -29.58 -19.91 -5.04
CA GLU A 646 -30.84 -20.64 -4.78
C GLU A 646 -30.91 -21.08 -3.31
N ASN A 647 -29.83 -21.67 -2.80
CA ASN A 647 -29.71 -22.10 -1.40
C ASN A 647 -29.54 -20.92 -0.42
N LEU A 648 -29.58 -19.68 -0.89
CA LEU A 648 -29.62 -18.45 -0.11
C LEU A 648 -30.94 -17.66 -0.27
N GLY A 649 -31.76 -17.97 -1.28
CA GLY A 649 -32.94 -17.18 -1.64
C GLY A 649 -32.58 -15.79 -2.14
N LEU A 650 -31.54 -15.68 -2.98
CA LEU A 650 -31.03 -14.42 -3.52
C LEU A 650 -31.25 -14.27 -5.04
N ASP A 651 -31.94 -15.22 -5.67
CA ASP A 651 -32.23 -15.26 -7.11
C ASP A 651 -33.26 -14.20 -7.53
N GLY A 652 -33.19 -13.78 -8.80
CA GLY A 652 -34.18 -12.96 -9.48
C GLY A 652 -33.90 -12.85 -10.98
#